data_AF-A0A0G1K431-F1
#
_entry.id   AF-A0A0G1K431-F1
#
_cell.length_a   1.000
_cell.length_b   1.000
_cell.length_c   1.000
_cell.angle_alpha   90.00
_cell.angle_beta   90.00
_cell.angle_gamma   90.00
#
_symmetry.space_group_name_H-M   'P 1'
#
loop_
_entity.id
_entity.type
_entity.pdbx_description
1 polymer ?
#
loop_
_entity_poly.entity_id
_entity_poly.type
_entity_poly.pdbx_seq_one_letter_code
_entity_poly.pdbx_strand_id
1 'polypeptide(L)'
;MKILSKNSLLIALVGFFVLGLGGANTALAGNPELPVDLGSAGNFRILAKTAVTTTGATSITGDIGLSPAAASFITGFSLVADPTNRFSTSALVTGKIYAADYAVPTPATMTTAVSDMETAYTNAAGRTIPDGTNLGTGVSDKDISGLTFTPGLYKWDNGVIISASGATTTDVTLAGSASDVWIFQIAGNLDVASGGSIPNGAKIILSGGAVASNVFWQVGGLTGATLGTYSTFKGNILSAKQVIMQTGAVLEGRALAQTQVTLDANTVSGPVASGPGTITVVKTVINDNGQLGTIATFPLFINGSSVVSGVTNNFAAGTYTVTETGADYYRGAFSGDCNGSGQVVLAAGENKFCVVTNDDVVPAGQVYVAPVVPPTPPLIDVVKVPSPLALPAGPGAVTYTYTLRNVGTVSATNITMVGDTCSPIVLVSGDTNADAKLDVNETWVYSCSTTLAKTHTNTVTATGWANGVSAVDVASATVIVGTPVIPSIIPPIIHITVVPSPLALRAEGGVVTYTKMVTNPGAVALSNVRITDDKCGTIRYILGDTNKDAKLDTSETWVYMCQANLTRSTTNIAQATGEANGLLARDLAITTVLVAAPSLPNTGYGDTEMGVKGLTRAVAIAAFHRSLGIGSEGKDVEALQTALEAKGLLTMPNGVAKGYFGNLTRKAVTKYQENTGLPMVGVFGPLTRTKIVSELPE
;
A
#
# COMPACT_ATOMS: atom_id res chain seq x y z
N MET A 1 -4.83 39.16 -70.80
CA MET A 1 -5.86 38.88 -69.78
C MET A 1 -5.25 37.90 -68.78
N LYS A 2 -5.27 38.28 -67.50
CA LYS A 2 -4.83 37.59 -66.26
C LYS A 2 -5.23 36.09 -66.20
N ILE A 3 -4.61 35.13 -65.51
CA ILE A 3 -3.49 35.01 -64.54
C ILE A 3 -3.13 33.50 -64.50
N LEU A 4 -1.84 33.15 -64.42
CA LEU A 4 -1.35 31.84 -63.94
C LEU A 4 -0.55 32.06 -62.65
N SER A 5 -0.63 31.06 -61.78
CA SER A 5 -0.31 31.07 -60.35
C SER A 5 1.19 31.15 -60.03
N LYS A 6 1.44 31.73 -58.85
CA LYS A 6 2.73 31.89 -58.16
C LYS A 6 2.92 30.77 -57.14
N ASN A 7 4.07 30.10 -57.14
CA ASN A 7 5.15 30.21 -56.14
C ASN A 7 5.94 28.90 -55.97
N SER A 8 7.20 28.97 -56.40
CA SER A 8 8.28 28.03 -56.14
C SER A 8 8.97 28.35 -54.81
N LEU A 9 9.51 27.35 -54.11
CA LEU A 9 10.63 27.54 -53.18
C LEU A 9 11.65 26.42 -53.37
N LEU A 10 12.89 26.81 -53.68
CA LEU A 10 14.08 25.99 -53.89
C LEU A 10 14.53 25.29 -52.59
N ILE A 11 15.02 24.05 -52.69
CA ILE A 11 15.93 23.46 -51.69
C ILE A 11 17.27 23.20 -52.40
N ALA A 12 18.32 23.81 -51.87
CA ALA A 12 19.70 23.70 -52.33
C ALA A 12 20.32 22.37 -51.86
N LEU A 13 20.97 21.67 -52.79
CA LEU A 13 21.74 20.46 -52.56
C LEU A 13 23.16 20.86 -52.13
N VAL A 14 23.57 20.54 -50.91
CA VAL A 14 24.99 20.60 -50.47
C VAL A 14 25.41 19.19 -50.09
N GLY A 15 26.23 18.58 -50.93
CA GLY A 15 26.91 17.33 -50.63
C GLY A 15 28.09 17.59 -49.70
N PHE A 16 28.19 16.80 -48.62
CA PHE A 16 29.40 16.67 -47.83
C PHE A 16 29.82 15.21 -47.78
N PHE A 17 31.03 14.96 -48.25
CA PHE A 17 31.73 13.68 -48.22
C PHE A 17 32.36 13.54 -46.82
N VAL A 18 32.02 12.48 -46.08
CA VAL A 18 32.68 12.13 -44.81
C VAL A 18 33.12 10.67 -44.86
N LEU A 19 34.40 10.48 -44.55
CA LEU A 19 35.13 9.22 -44.50
C LEU A 19 34.52 8.21 -43.53
N GLY A 20 34.67 6.92 -43.88
CA GLY A 20 34.26 5.81 -43.04
C GLY A 20 35.05 5.70 -41.74
N LEU A 21 34.30 5.56 -40.65
CA LEU A 21 34.68 4.88 -39.41
C LEU A 21 33.51 3.95 -39.07
N GLY A 22 33.79 2.67 -38.83
CA GLY A 22 32.79 1.66 -38.49
C GLY A 22 32.08 2.01 -37.18
N GLY A 23 30.87 2.57 -37.29
CA GLY A 23 29.92 2.72 -36.19
C GLY A 23 28.92 1.58 -36.24
N ALA A 24 28.62 1.00 -35.07
CA ALA A 24 27.52 0.05 -34.92
C ALA A 24 26.24 0.63 -35.54
N ASN A 25 25.61 -0.13 -36.44
CA ASN A 25 24.31 0.21 -37.01
C ASN A 25 23.29 0.29 -35.87
N THR A 26 23.02 1.48 -35.35
CA THR A 26 21.87 1.71 -34.47
C THR A 26 20.62 1.75 -35.35
N ALA A 27 19.82 0.68 -35.27
CA ALA A 27 18.49 0.66 -35.85
C ALA A 27 17.61 1.75 -35.21
N LEU A 28 16.80 2.42 -36.03
CA LEU A 28 15.77 3.35 -35.59
C LEU A 28 14.77 2.62 -34.68
N ALA A 29 14.34 3.28 -33.59
CA ALA A 29 13.40 2.73 -32.63
C ALA A 29 12.07 2.33 -33.30
N GLY A 30 11.72 1.06 -33.16
CA GLY A 30 10.42 0.50 -33.54
C GLY A 30 9.26 1.12 -32.77
N ASN A 31 8.04 0.92 -33.25
CA ASN A 31 6.83 1.32 -32.51
C ASN A 31 6.79 0.55 -31.17
N PRO A 32 6.37 1.17 -30.05
CA PRO A 32 6.32 0.47 -28.77
C PRO A 32 5.32 -0.70 -28.82
N GLU A 33 5.82 -1.92 -28.60
CA GLU A 33 5.02 -3.15 -28.61
C GLU A 33 4.15 -3.23 -27.35
N LEU A 34 2.86 -3.56 -27.49
CA LEU A 34 1.98 -3.76 -26.33
C LEU A 34 2.29 -5.08 -25.62
N PRO A 35 2.22 -5.16 -24.27
CA PRO A 35 2.37 -6.43 -23.56
C PRO A 35 1.38 -7.50 -24.06
N VAL A 36 1.72 -8.77 -23.95
CA VAL A 36 0.78 -9.87 -24.18
C VAL A 36 -0.08 -10.04 -22.93
N ASP A 37 -1.39 -9.83 -23.05
CA ASP A 37 -2.32 -10.08 -21.94
C ASP A 37 -2.39 -11.58 -21.66
N LEU A 38 -2.09 -11.97 -20.42
CA LEU A 38 -2.08 -13.35 -19.96
C LEU A 38 -3.43 -13.74 -19.31
N GLY A 39 -4.35 -12.80 -19.09
CA GLY A 39 -5.58 -13.04 -18.35
C GLY A 39 -5.32 -13.77 -17.03
N SER A 40 -6.15 -14.77 -16.71
CA SER A 40 -6.00 -15.60 -15.52
C SER A 40 -4.81 -16.56 -15.57
N ALA A 41 -4.22 -16.82 -16.75
CA ALA A 41 -2.94 -17.55 -16.85
C ALA A 41 -1.80 -16.78 -16.17
N GLY A 42 -1.90 -15.45 -16.09
CA GLY A 42 -0.94 -14.58 -15.41
C GLY A 42 -0.74 -14.90 -13.92
N ASN A 43 -1.71 -15.57 -13.28
CA ASN A 43 -1.67 -15.96 -11.88
C ASN A 43 -0.73 -17.15 -11.61
N PHE A 44 -0.31 -17.87 -12.65
CA PHE A 44 0.51 -19.08 -12.53
C PHE A 44 1.96 -18.81 -12.91
N ARG A 45 2.88 -19.48 -12.21
CA ARG A 45 4.29 -19.60 -12.64
C ARG A 45 4.46 -20.74 -13.62
N ILE A 46 3.70 -21.81 -13.41
CA ILE A 46 3.68 -22.97 -14.27
C ILE A 46 2.22 -23.27 -14.59
N LEU A 47 1.89 -23.28 -15.89
CA LEU A 47 0.58 -23.71 -16.36
C LEU A 47 0.80 -24.67 -17.52
N ALA A 48 0.21 -25.86 -17.44
CA ALA A 48 0.36 -26.90 -18.44
C ALA A 48 -0.97 -27.59 -18.74
N LYS A 49 -1.02 -28.37 -19.84
CA LYS A 49 -2.22 -29.13 -20.22
C LYS A 49 -2.15 -30.63 -19.96
N THR A 50 -0.97 -31.23 -20.10
CA THR A 50 -0.81 -32.69 -20.11
C THR A 50 -0.02 -33.24 -18.94
N ALA A 51 1.01 -32.53 -18.46
CA ALA A 51 1.77 -32.93 -17.27
C ALA A 51 2.61 -31.78 -16.68
N VAL A 52 2.90 -31.86 -15.39
CA VAL A 52 3.97 -31.09 -14.74
C VAL A 52 4.81 -32.06 -13.94
N THR A 53 6.09 -32.23 -14.26
CA THR A 53 6.95 -33.21 -13.60
C THR A 53 8.17 -32.54 -12.99
N THR A 54 8.63 -33.05 -11.85
CA THR A 54 9.88 -32.60 -11.24
C THR A 54 10.70 -33.75 -10.67
N THR A 55 12.02 -33.60 -10.67
CA THR A 55 12.97 -34.38 -9.89
C THR A 55 14.01 -33.45 -9.26
N GLY A 56 14.74 -33.92 -8.24
CA GLY A 56 15.77 -33.14 -7.57
C GLY A 56 15.25 -31.99 -6.69
N ALA A 57 16.15 -31.09 -6.30
CA ALA A 57 15.88 -29.99 -5.37
C ALA A 57 15.24 -28.78 -6.07
N THR A 58 13.96 -28.91 -6.43
CA THR A 58 13.20 -27.85 -7.10
C THR A 58 12.62 -26.84 -6.11
N SER A 59 12.58 -25.55 -6.49
CA SER A 59 11.98 -24.47 -5.71
C SER A 59 11.14 -23.55 -6.60
N ILE A 60 9.86 -23.40 -6.29
CA ILE A 60 8.91 -22.59 -7.06
C ILE A 60 8.27 -21.55 -6.15
N THR A 61 8.23 -20.30 -6.58
CA THR A 61 7.52 -19.21 -5.89
C THR A 61 6.38 -18.69 -6.75
N GLY A 62 5.17 -19.17 -6.45
CA GLY A 62 3.92 -18.89 -7.14
C GLY A 62 3.17 -20.18 -7.51
N ASP A 63 1.97 -20.00 -8.07
CA ASP A 63 1.02 -21.10 -8.26
C ASP A 63 1.34 -21.96 -9.49
N ILE A 64 0.93 -23.24 -9.42
CA ILE A 64 1.01 -24.23 -10.50
C ILE A 64 -0.41 -24.65 -10.90
N GLY A 65 -0.69 -24.70 -12.21
CA GLY A 65 -1.96 -25.17 -12.76
C GLY A 65 -1.75 -26.28 -13.79
N LEU A 66 -2.65 -27.27 -13.77
CA LEU A 66 -2.72 -28.32 -14.78
C LEU A 66 -4.17 -28.57 -15.21
N SER A 67 -4.47 -28.41 -16.49
CA SER A 67 -5.80 -28.72 -17.05
C SER A 67 -5.76 -28.90 -18.57
N PRO A 68 -6.44 -29.90 -19.15
CA PRO A 68 -7.48 -30.73 -18.55
C PRO A 68 -6.97 -31.97 -17.81
N ALA A 69 -5.65 -32.21 -17.76
CA ALA A 69 -5.11 -33.35 -17.04
C ALA A 69 -5.36 -33.26 -15.52
N ALA A 70 -5.53 -34.43 -14.91
CA ALA A 70 -5.75 -34.61 -13.47
C ALA A 70 -4.46 -34.41 -12.66
N ALA A 71 -4.60 -34.20 -11.35
CA ALA A 71 -3.50 -34.02 -10.40
C ALA A 71 -2.48 -35.17 -10.42
N SER A 72 -2.90 -36.38 -10.81
CA SER A 72 -2.02 -37.54 -10.98
C SER A 72 -0.91 -37.35 -12.01
N PHE A 73 -1.05 -36.38 -12.92
CA PHE A 73 -0.02 -35.99 -13.89
C PHE A 73 0.90 -34.86 -13.38
N ILE A 74 0.71 -34.41 -12.14
CA ILE A 74 1.66 -33.57 -11.40
C ILE A 74 2.54 -34.48 -10.55
N THR A 75 3.72 -34.84 -11.06
CA THR A 75 4.57 -35.89 -10.47
C THR A 75 5.88 -35.34 -9.89
N GLY A 76 6.38 -35.97 -8.83
CA GLY A 76 7.61 -35.56 -8.12
C GLY A 76 7.44 -34.48 -7.05
N PHE A 77 6.25 -33.89 -6.92
CA PHE A 77 5.97 -32.81 -5.97
C PHE A 77 5.56 -33.27 -4.57
N SER A 78 5.31 -34.57 -4.36
CA SER A 78 4.77 -35.09 -3.09
C SER A 78 3.56 -34.29 -2.60
N LEU A 79 2.54 -34.19 -3.46
CA LEU A 79 1.37 -33.34 -3.23
C LEU A 79 0.63 -33.71 -1.95
N VAL A 80 0.27 -32.69 -1.17
CA VAL A 80 -0.62 -32.80 -0.02
C VAL A 80 -1.88 -32.00 -0.34
N ALA A 81 -3.00 -32.70 -0.54
CA ALA A 81 -4.29 -32.06 -0.77
C ALA A 81 -4.71 -31.23 0.46
N ASP A 82 -5.22 -30.03 0.22
CA ASP A 82 -5.86 -29.21 1.25
C ASP A 82 -7.16 -29.90 1.74
N PRO A 83 -7.62 -29.67 3.00
CA PRO A 83 -8.85 -30.28 3.52
C PRO A 83 -10.10 -30.06 2.66
N THR A 84 -10.15 -28.99 1.85
CA THR A 84 -11.26 -28.72 0.92
C THR A 84 -11.15 -29.45 -0.41
N ASN A 85 -10.01 -30.10 -0.68
CA ASN A 85 -9.65 -30.72 -1.94
C ASN A 85 -9.74 -29.78 -3.17
N ARG A 86 -9.67 -28.45 -2.96
CA ARG A 86 -9.69 -27.44 -4.04
C ARG A 86 -8.31 -27.18 -4.62
N PHE A 87 -7.26 -27.44 -3.84
CA PHE A 87 -5.86 -27.31 -4.24
C PHE A 87 -5.01 -28.27 -3.42
N SER A 88 -3.74 -28.35 -3.77
CA SER A 88 -2.71 -29.07 -3.02
C SER A 88 -1.51 -28.17 -2.73
N THR A 89 -0.69 -28.59 -1.78
CA THR A 89 0.57 -27.95 -1.41
C THR A 89 1.74 -28.91 -1.61
N SER A 90 2.95 -28.37 -1.65
CA SER A 90 4.20 -29.11 -1.74
C SER A 90 5.30 -28.33 -1.03
N ALA A 91 6.26 -29.02 -0.41
CA ALA A 91 7.45 -28.38 0.16
C ALA A 91 8.32 -27.68 -0.91
N LEU A 92 8.17 -28.05 -2.18
CA LEU A 92 8.91 -27.46 -3.31
C LEU A 92 8.23 -26.20 -3.87
N VAL A 93 7.03 -25.84 -3.37
CA VAL A 93 6.19 -24.77 -3.92
C VAL A 93 5.74 -23.82 -2.82
N THR A 94 6.26 -22.60 -2.86
CA THR A 94 5.70 -21.46 -2.12
C THR A 94 4.56 -20.89 -2.93
N GLY A 95 3.39 -21.53 -2.82
CA GLY A 95 2.20 -21.27 -3.63
C GLY A 95 1.19 -22.41 -3.52
N LYS A 96 0.18 -22.40 -4.38
CA LYS A 96 -0.84 -23.44 -4.48
C LYS A 96 -0.73 -24.18 -5.81
N ILE A 97 -1.06 -25.47 -5.75
CA ILE A 97 -1.05 -26.34 -6.91
C ILE A 97 -2.50 -26.74 -7.20
N TYR A 98 -2.96 -26.51 -8.43
CA TYR A 98 -4.33 -26.72 -8.88
C TYR A 98 -4.36 -27.71 -10.06
N ALA A 99 -5.39 -28.55 -10.10
CA ALA A 99 -5.59 -29.52 -11.16
C ALA A 99 -7.07 -29.64 -11.56
N ALA A 100 -7.35 -30.19 -12.74
CA ALA A 100 -8.69 -30.24 -13.31
C ALA A 100 -9.68 -31.12 -12.54
N ASP A 101 -9.22 -32.10 -11.76
CA ASP A 101 -10.02 -33.05 -10.97
C ASP A 101 -10.24 -32.62 -9.51
N TYR A 102 -9.78 -31.43 -9.14
CA TYR A 102 -10.03 -30.86 -7.80
C TYR A 102 -11.46 -30.34 -7.62
N ALA A 103 -11.84 -30.13 -6.36
CA ALA A 103 -13.17 -29.67 -6.00
C ALA A 103 -13.47 -28.26 -6.56
N VAL A 104 -14.75 -28.00 -6.82
CA VAL A 104 -15.27 -26.70 -7.27
C VAL A 104 -14.83 -25.58 -6.31
N PRO A 105 -14.38 -24.41 -6.82
CA PRO A 105 -14.47 -23.93 -8.21
C PRO A 105 -13.26 -24.25 -9.11
N THR A 106 -12.28 -25.01 -8.65
CA THR A 106 -10.97 -25.17 -9.33
C THR A 106 -11.05 -25.61 -10.80
N PRO A 107 -11.91 -26.58 -11.21
CA PRO A 107 -11.95 -27.01 -12.61
C PRO A 107 -12.32 -25.88 -13.59
N ALA A 108 -13.27 -25.01 -13.20
CA ALA A 108 -13.68 -23.87 -14.01
C ALA A 108 -12.55 -22.83 -14.08
N THR A 109 -11.93 -22.50 -12.95
CA THR A 109 -10.78 -21.59 -12.88
C THR A 109 -9.61 -22.08 -13.75
N MET A 110 -9.30 -23.38 -13.73
CA MET A 110 -8.22 -23.94 -14.55
C MET A 110 -8.58 -23.95 -16.04
N THR A 111 -9.84 -24.19 -16.38
CA THR A 111 -10.31 -24.12 -17.78
C THR A 111 -10.14 -22.71 -18.33
N THR A 112 -10.53 -21.68 -17.57
CA THR A 112 -10.33 -20.27 -17.96
C THR A 112 -8.84 -19.94 -18.10
N ALA A 113 -8.00 -20.35 -17.13
CA ALA A 113 -6.56 -20.09 -17.18
C ALA A 113 -5.89 -20.69 -18.44
N VAL A 114 -6.27 -21.92 -18.82
CA VAL A 114 -5.75 -22.56 -20.03
C VAL A 114 -6.25 -21.86 -21.30
N SER A 115 -7.51 -21.43 -21.34
CA SER A 115 -8.05 -20.65 -22.45
C SER A 115 -7.34 -19.30 -22.61
N ASP A 116 -7.05 -18.63 -21.50
CA ASP A 116 -6.32 -17.35 -21.51
C ASP A 116 -4.87 -17.54 -21.96
N MET A 117 -4.22 -18.64 -21.57
CA MET A 117 -2.89 -19.03 -22.07
C MET A 117 -2.89 -19.26 -23.58
N GLU A 118 -3.88 -19.96 -24.13
CA GLU A 118 -4.01 -20.20 -25.57
C GLU A 118 -4.28 -18.88 -26.33
N THR A 119 -5.07 -17.99 -25.73
CA THR A 119 -5.34 -16.65 -26.26
C THR A 119 -4.07 -15.81 -26.27
N ALA A 120 -3.30 -15.80 -25.18
CA ALA A 120 -2.01 -15.12 -25.06
C ALA A 120 -0.99 -15.64 -26.10
N TYR A 121 -0.90 -16.97 -26.26
CA TYR A 121 -0.06 -17.58 -27.30
C TYR A 121 -0.44 -17.09 -28.70
N THR A 122 -1.73 -17.12 -29.02
CA THR A 122 -2.24 -16.69 -30.33
C THR A 122 -2.04 -15.21 -30.56
N ASN A 123 -2.22 -14.38 -29.52
CA ASN A 123 -1.96 -12.95 -29.55
C ASN A 123 -0.48 -12.64 -29.83
N ALA A 124 0.43 -13.31 -29.13
CA ALA A 124 1.87 -13.14 -29.32
C ALA A 124 2.32 -13.62 -30.71
N ALA A 125 1.82 -14.78 -31.18
CA ALA A 125 2.11 -15.32 -32.51
C ALA A 125 1.52 -14.46 -33.64
N GLY A 126 0.44 -13.73 -33.36
CA GLY A 126 -0.31 -12.93 -34.33
C GLY A 126 0.18 -11.50 -34.52
N ARG A 127 1.22 -11.04 -33.80
CA ARG A 127 1.82 -9.70 -34.02
C ARG A 127 2.48 -9.64 -35.40
N THR A 128 2.31 -8.53 -36.13
CA THR A 128 2.53 -8.50 -37.60
C THR A 128 3.68 -7.64 -38.10
N ILE A 129 4.28 -6.77 -37.29
CA ILE A 129 5.30 -5.81 -37.73
C ILE A 129 6.58 -5.98 -36.90
N PRO A 130 7.44 -6.97 -37.22
CA PRO A 130 8.66 -7.21 -36.44
C PRO A 130 9.72 -6.14 -36.70
N ASP A 131 10.37 -5.68 -35.64
CA ASP A 131 11.52 -4.78 -35.64
C ASP A 131 12.81 -5.49 -36.06
N GLY A 132 12.85 -6.82 -35.92
CA GLY A 132 13.92 -7.67 -36.43
C GLY A 132 13.40 -9.03 -36.85
N THR A 133 13.86 -9.52 -38.01
CA THR A 133 13.50 -10.84 -38.53
C THR A 133 14.74 -11.68 -38.78
N ASN A 134 14.72 -12.94 -38.33
CA ASN A 134 15.79 -13.92 -38.47
C ASN A 134 17.16 -13.38 -38.02
N LEU A 135 17.20 -12.69 -36.87
CA LEU A 135 18.44 -12.14 -36.33
C LEU A 135 19.35 -13.23 -35.76
N GLY A 136 20.66 -13.08 -35.91
CA GLY A 136 21.64 -14.02 -35.36
C GLY A 136 23.07 -13.51 -35.48
N THR A 137 24.01 -14.28 -34.94
CA THR A 137 25.45 -14.03 -35.01
C THR A 137 26.15 -15.05 -35.92
N GLY A 138 27.20 -14.61 -36.61
CA GLY A 138 28.05 -15.49 -37.43
C GLY A 138 27.36 -16.05 -38.68
N VAL A 139 27.37 -17.38 -38.83
CA VAL A 139 26.93 -18.14 -40.02
C VAL A 139 25.50 -18.72 -39.92
N SER A 140 24.73 -18.38 -38.89
CA SER A 140 23.34 -18.84 -38.78
C SER A 140 22.39 -17.76 -38.26
N ASP A 141 21.32 -17.52 -39.02
CA ASP A 141 20.24 -16.56 -38.78
C ASP A 141 19.28 -16.98 -37.63
N LYS A 142 19.83 -17.55 -36.56
CA LYS A 142 19.10 -18.08 -35.39
C LYS A 142 19.87 -18.11 -34.07
N ASP A 143 21.19 -17.97 -34.08
CA ASP A 143 21.98 -17.94 -32.85
C ASP A 143 22.05 -16.50 -32.34
N ILE A 144 21.30 -16.20 -31.28
CA ILE A 144 21.18 -14.84 -30.74
C ILE A 144 22.19 -14.53 -29.63
N SER A 145 23.14 -15.43 -29.37
CA SER A 145 24.13 -15.28 -28.29
C SER A 145 24.90 -13.97 -28.41
N GLY A 146 25.07 -13.26 -27.30
CA GLY A 146 25.80 -11.98 -27.25
C GLY A 146 25.04 -10.79 -27.84
N LEU A 147 23.84 -10.99 -28.41
CA LEU A 147 23.03 -9.88 -28.91
C LEU A 147 22.40 -9.08 -27.76
N THR A 148 22.31 -7.77 -27.98
CA THR A 148 21.52 -6.86 -27.15
C THR A 148 20.27 -6.45 -27.92
N PHE A 149 19.10 -6.74 -27.36
CA PHE A 149 17.81 -6.38 -27.94
C PHE A 149 17.26 -5.14 -27.24
N THR A 150 16.94 -4.12 -28.03
CA THR A 150 16.07 -3.02 -27.62
C THR A 150 14.62 -3.52 -27.51
N PRO A 151 13.70 -2.76 -26.91
CA PRO A 151 12.28 -3.13 -26.88
C PRO A 151 11.73 -3.31 -28.30
N GLY A 152 10.82 -4.26 -28.49
CA GLY A 152 10.22 -4.50 -29.79
C GLY A 152 9.73 -5.93 -30.03
N LEU A 153 9.24 -6.16 -31.24
CA LEU A 153 8.81 -7.44 -31.77
C LEU A 153 9.92 -8.06 -32.63
N TYR A 154 10.29 -9.30 -32.35
CA TYR A 154 11.32 -10.02 -33.10
C TYR A 154 10.79 -11.37 -33.58
N LYS A 155 11.10 -11.72 -34.83
CA LYS A 155 10.53 -12.90 -35.49
C LYS A 155 11.59 -13.82 -36.07
N TRP A 156 11.41 -15.12 -35.89
CA TRP A 156 12.17 -16.17 -36.57
C TRP A 156 11.24 -17.18 -37.23
N ASP A 157 11.53 -17.52 -38.48
CA ASP A 157 10.78 -18.53 -39.24
C ASP A 157 11.26 -19.96 -38.94
N ASN A 158 12.35 -20.08 -38.18
CA ASN A 158 12.92 -21.33 -37.70
C ASN A 158 13.08 -21.27 -36.16
N GLY A 159 14.00 -22.05 -35.58
CA GLY A 159 14.25 -22.04 -34.14
C GLY A 159 15.18 -20.90 -33.70
N VAL A 160 15.30 -20.67 -32.40
CA VAL A 160 16.28 -19.75 -31.81
C VAL A 160 17.22 -20.52 -30.89
N ILE A 161 18.51 -20.22 -30.97
CA ILE A 161 19.54 -20.82 -30.13
C ILE A 161 20.20 -19.72 -29.28
N ILE A 162 20.42 -20.02 -28.00
CA ILE A 162 21.29 -19.25 -27.11
C ILE A 162 22.42 -20.18 -26.66
N SER A 163 23.58 -20.04 -27.29
CA SER A 163 24.78 -20.84 -27.05
C SER A 163 25.48 -20.48 -25.73
N ALA A 164 26.13 -21.46 -25.12
CA ALA A 164 27.00 -21.27 -23.97
C ALA A 164 28.46 -21.32 -24.47
N SER A 165 29.28 -20.32 -24.13
CA SER A 165 30.73 -20.42 -24.32
C SER A 165 31.45 -19.98 -23.05
N GLY A 166 32.61 -20.58 -22.79
CA GLY A 166 33.49 -20.23 -21.65
C GLY A 166 34.15 -18.85 -21.74
N ALA A 167 33.63 -17.93 -22.57
CA ALA A 167 34.12 -16.56 -22.73
C ALA A 167 33.01 -15.54 -22.40
N THR A 168 33.39 -14.44 -21.78
CA THR A 168 32.56 -13.44 -21.08
C THR A 168 31.62 -12.58 -21.96
N THR A 169 31.27 -12.99 -23.19
CA THR A 169 30.53 -12.16 -24.16
C THR A 169 29.42 -12.88 -24.94
N THR A 170 28.82 -13.96 -24.43
CA THR A 170 27.78 -14.72 -25.14
C THR A 170 26.37 -14.63 -24.56
N ASP A 171 26.16 -13.92 -23.45
CA ASP A 171 24.82 -13.75 -22.86
C ASP A 171 23.94 -12.83 -23.72
N VAL A 172 22.63 -13.09 -23.74
CA VAL A 172 21.64 -12.24 -24.41
C VAL A 172 21.26 -11.12 -23.46
N THR A 173 21.29 -9.87 -23.92
CA THR A 173 20.86 -8.71 -23.10
C THR A 173 19.57 -8.13 -23.64
N LEU A 174 18.59 -7.90 -22.78
CA LEU A 174 17.39 -7.12 -23.06
C LEU A 174 17.56 -5.76 -22.38
N ALA A 175 17.68 -4.70 -23.17
CA ALA A 175 18.03 -3.36 -22.70
C ALA A 175 16.89 -2.39 -22.94
N GLY A 176 16.25 -1.97 -21.85
CA GLY A 176 15.13 -1.02 -21.89
C GLY A 176 14.61 -0.73 -20.49
N SER A 177 13.57 0.10 -20.40
CA SER A 177 12.92 0.50 -19.16
C SER A 177 12.00 -0.57 -18.57
N ALA A 178 11.48 -0.35 -17.37
CA ALA A 178 10.52 -1.25 -16.71
C ALA A 178 9.14 -1.31 -17.40
N SER A 179 8.82 -0.38 -18.31
CA SER A 179 7.59 -0.38 -19.10
C SER A 179 7.77 -1.00 -20.49
N ASP A 180 9.02 -1.23 -20.91
CA ASP A 180 9.31 -1.69 -22.25
C ASP A 180 8.98 -3.17 -22.42
N VAL A 181 8.64 -3.56 -23.65
CA VAL A 181 8.14 -4.89 -23.99
C VAL A 181 9.02 -5.54 -25.04
N TRP A 182 9.26 -6.83 -24.87
CA TRP A 182 9.91 -7.68 -25.86
C TRP A 182 8.99 -8.84 -26.21
N ILE A 183 8.73 -9.05 -27.49
CA ILE A 183 8.02 -10.23 -27.97
C ILE A 183 8.90 -10.95 -28.96
N PHE A 184 9.25 -12.20 -28.65
CA PHE A 184 10.01 -13.08 -29.52
C PHE A 184 9.05 -14.13 -30.11
N GLN A 185 8.79 -14.04 -31.41
CA GLN A 185 8.03 -15.02 -32.20
C GLN A 185 8.98 -16.04 -32.81
N ILE A 186 8.90 -17.28 -32.34
CA ILE A 186 9.82 -18.34 -32.76
C ILE A 186 8.96 -19.46 -33.37
N ALA A 187 9.02 -19.63 -34.69
CA ALA A 187 8.26 -20.68 -35.37
C ALA A 187 8.80 -22.08 -35.04
N GLY A 188 10.11 -22.21 -34.79
CA GLY A 188 10.78 -23.44 -34.38
C GLY A 188 10.95 -23.57 -32.86
N ASN A 189 11.92 -24.39 -32.44
CA ASN A 189 12.24 -24.58 -31.02
C ASN A 189 13.02 -23.38 -30.47
N LEU A 190 12.97 -23.18 -29.15
CA LEU A 190 13.87 -22.30 -28.42
C LEU A 190 14.83 -23.17 -27.60
N ASP A 191 16.12 -23.14 -27.95
CA ASP A 191 17.14 -23.98 -27.31
C ASP A 191 18.19 -23.11 -26.61
N VAL A 192 18.19 -23.13 -25.28
CA VAL A 192 19.16 -22.43 -24.43
C VAL A 192 20.19 -23.44 -23.94
N ALA A 193 21.46 -23.16 -24.20
CA ALA A 193 22.53 -24.11 -24.01
C ALA A 193 22.85 -24.37 -22.53
N SER A 194 23.26 -25.61 -22.27
CA SER A 194 23.74 -26.11 -20.99
C SER A 194 25.11 -25.54 -20.64
N GLY A 195 25.26 -25.06 -19.40
CA GLY A 195 26.57 -24.84 -18.78
C GLY A 195 27.01 -26.11 -18.08
N GLY A 196 28.24 -26.57 -18.28
CA GLY A 196 28.74 -27.77 -17.58
C GLY A 196 28.81 -27.63 -16.05
N SER A 197 28.74 -26.40 -15.53
CA SER A 197 28.76 -26.06 -14.11
C SER A 197 28.13 -24.68 -13.88
N ILE A 198 27.67 -24.41 -12.65
CA ILE A 198 27.39 -23.04 -12.22
C ILE A 198 28.73 -22.27 -12.22
N PRO A 199 28.81 -21.04 -12.78
CA PRO A 199 27.75 -20.19 -13.33
C PRO A 199 27.74 -20.12 -14.88
N ASN A 200 28.23 -21.16 -15.56
CA ASN A 200 28.58 -21.14 -16.98
C ASN A 200 27.40 -21.44 -17.93
N GLY A 201 26.17 -21.58 -17.42
CA GLY A 201 24.99 -21.71 -18.27
C GLY A 201 24.68 -20.40 -19.00
N ALA A 202 24.07 -20.51 -20.17
CA ALA A 202 23.66 -19.34 -20.95
C ALA A 202 22.66 -18.48 -20.19
N LYS A 203 22.77 -17.15 -20.30
CA LYS A 203 21.94 -16.21 -19.54
C LYS A 203 21.23 -15.21 -20.43
N ILE A 204 20.04 -14.84 -19.97
CA ILE A 204 19.33 -13.64 -20.40
C ILE A 204 19.49 -12.59 -19.30
N ILE A 205 20.06 -11.45 -19.67
CA ILE A 205 20.33 -10.32 -18.79
C ILE A 205 19.30 -9.24 -19.07
N LEU A 206 18.67 -8.71 -18.01
CA LEU A 206 17.84 -7.51 -18.09
C LEU A 206 18.68 -6.30 -17.68
N SER A 207 18.63 -5.23 -18.46
CA SER A 207 19.35 -3.97 -18.20
C SER A 207 18.47 -2.77 -18.49
N GLY A 208 18.84 -1.59 -17.97
CA GLY A 208 18.07 -0.35 -18.17
C GLY A 208 16.79 -0.23 -17.34
N GLY A 209 16.49 -1.24 -16.51
CA GLY A 209 15.25 -1.32 -15.72
C GLY A 209 14.23 -2.33 -16.26
N ALA A 210 14.54 -3.00 -17.39
CA ALA A 210 13.71 -4.06 -17.96
C ALA A 210 13.29 -5.10 -16.92
N VAL A 211 12.03 -5.55 -17.01
CA VAL A 211 11.42 -6.50 -16.08
C VAL A 211 10.97 -7.75 -16.82
N ALA A 212 11.14 -8.91 -16.21
CA ALA A 212 10.79 -10.19 -16.82
C ALA A 212 9.27 -10.30 -17.14
N SER A 213 8.40 -9.55 -16.45
CA SER A 213 6.96 -9.53 -16.73
C SER A 213 6.63 -9.06 -18.14
N ASN A 214 7.48 -8.24 -18.76
CA ASN A 214 7.24 -7.63 -20.07
C ASN A 214 7.99 -8.32 -21.20
N VAL A 215 8.62 -9.46 -20.92
CA VAL A 215 9.35 -10.25 -21.92
C VAL A 215 8.50 -11.48 -22.24
N PHE A 216 8.17 -11.69 -23.52
CA PHE A 216 7.31 -12.77 -23.98
C PHE A 216 8.02 -13.58 -25.06
N TRP A 217 8.11 -14.89 -24.85
CA TRP A 217 8.72 -15.84 -25.77
C TRP A 217 7.64 -16.78 -26.30
N GLN A 218 7.10 -16.49 -27.48
CA GLN A 218 6.16 -17.36 -28.17
C GLN A 218 6.94 -18.40 -28.97
N VAL A 219 6.75 -19.68 -28.65
CA VAL A 219 7.53 -20.79 -29.21
C VAL A 219 6.61 -21.83 -29.88
N GLY A 220 6.73 -21.97 -31.19
CA GLY A 220 5.86 -22.82 -32.04
C GLY A 220 6.46 -24.19 -32.39
N GLY A 221 7.72 -24.43 -32.04
CA GLY A 221 8.46 -25.63 -32.45
C GLY A 221 7.86 -26.95 -31.99
N LEU A 222 8.24 -28.03 -32.69
CA LEU A 222 7.76 -29.39 -32.44
C LEU A 222 8.11 -29.90 -31.03
N THR A 223 9.20 -29.41 -30.46
CA THR A 223 9.59 -29.69 -29.07
C THR A 223 9.11 -28.57 -28.15
N GLY A 224 9.23 -27.31 -28.53
CA GLY A 224 8.93 -26.17 -27.67
C GLY A 224 10.21 -25.51 -27.15
N ALA A 225 10.25 -25.17 -25.86
CA ALA A 225 11.39 -24.49 -25.25
C ALA A 225 12.22 -25.44 -24.38
N THR A 226 13.55 -25.42 -24.53
CA THR A 226 14.50 -26.19 -23.74
C THR A 226 15.48 -25.24 -23.06
N LEU A 227 15.48 -25.23 -21.72
CA LEU A 227 16.43 -24.51 -20.88
C LEU A 227 17.50 -25.47 -20.40
N GLY A 228 18.72 -25.34 -20.93
CA GLY A 228 19.86 -26.20 -20.61
C GLY A 228 20.33 -26.07 -19.16
N THR A 229 21.18 -27.01 -18.72
CA THR A 229 21.64 -27.10 -17.33
C THR A 229 22.27 -25.79 -16.86
N TYR A 230 21.90 -25.34 -15.66
CA TYR A 230 22.39 -24.11 -15.03
C TYR A 230 22.20 -22.81 -15.85
N SER A 231 21.35 -22.82 -16.88
CA SER A 231 20.98 -21.60 -17.61
C SER A 231 20.13 -20.66 -16.75
N THR A 232 20.16 -19.35 -17.04
CA THR A 232 19.31 -18.36 -16.37
C THR A 232 18.43 -17.65 -17.40
N PHE A 233 17.13 -17.87 -17.31
CA PHE A 233 16.14 -17.37 -18.26
C PHE A 233 15.24 -16.29 -17.64
N LYS A 234 14.90 -15.27 -18.43
CA LYS A 234 14.05 -14.15 -18.03
C LYS A 234 12.89 -14.00 -19.02
N GLY A 235 11.65 -14.06 -18.53
CA GLY A 235 10.46 -13.81 -19.33
C GLY A 235 9.36 -14.87 -19.22
N ASN A 236 8.23 -14.57 -19.84
CA ASN A 236 7.08 -15.46 -19.96
C ASN A 236 7.24 -16.33 -21.21
N ILE A 237 7.35 -17.64 -21.04
CA ILE A 237 7.39 -18.61 -22.14
C ILE A 237 5.97 -19.06 -22.45
N LEU A 238 5.52 -18.79 -23.68
CA LEU A 238 4.25 -19.24 -24.26
C LEU A 238 4.56 -20.32 -25.31
N SER A 239 4.55 -21.60 -24.90
CA SER A 239 4.94 -22.73 -25.74
C SER A 239 3.73 -23.48 -26.30
N ALA A 240 3.71 -23.71 -27.62
CA ALA A 240 2.71 -24.59 -28.27
C ALA A 240 2.88 -26.07 -27.88
N LYS A 241 4.05 -26.42 -27.35
CA LYS A 241 4.41 -27.77 -26.92
C LYS A 241 4.86 -27.72 -25.47
N GLN A 242 6.04 -28.26 -25.18
CA GLN A 242 6.53 -28.37 -23.81
C GLN A 242 7.49 -27.24 -23.45
N VAL A 243 7.72 -27.09 -22.15
CA VAL A 243 8.86 -26.36 -21.59
C VAL A 243 9.70 -27.36 -20.80
N ILE A 244 10.95 -27.55 -21.21
CA ILE A 244 11.90 -28.45 -20.56
C ILE A 244 12.91 -27.58 -19.81
N MET A 245 13.06 -27.81 -18.51
CA MET A 245 14.12 -27.21 -17.71
C MET A 245 15.05 -28.32 -17.22
N GLN A 246 16.28 -28.32 -17.72
CA GLN A 246 17.29 -29.29 -17.31
C GLN A 246 17.91 -28.89 -15.96
N THR A 247 18.73 -29.78 -15.40
CA THR A 247 19.32 -29.68 -14.06
C THR A 247 19.77 -28.26 -13.69
N GLY A 248 19.16 -27.69 -12.65
CA GLY A 248 19.63 -26.42 -12.08
C GLY A 248 19.38 -25.17 -12.92
N ALA A 249 18.65 -25.27 -14.04
CA ALA A 249 18.19 -24.09 -14.77
C ALA A 249 17.29 -23.20 -13.90
N VAL A 250 17.39 -21.89 -14.07
CA VAL A 250 16.63 -20.87 -13.33
C VAL A 250 15.74 -20.10 -14.28
N LEU A 251 14.46 -19.97 -13.94
CA LEU A 251 13.48 -19.15 -14.65
C LEU A 251 12.96 -18.03 -13.74
N GLU A 252 13.17 -16.78 -14.14
CA GLU A 252 12.41 -15.63 -13.64
C GLU A 252 11.35 -15.25 -14.67
N GLY A 253 10.11 -15.64 -14.41
CA GLY A 253 8.99 -15.45 -15.31
C GLY A 253 7.95 -16.56 -15.18
N ARG A 254 7.51 -17.11 -16.32
CA ARG A 254 6.44 -18.11 -16.38
C ARG A 254 6.74 -19.18 -17.42
N ALA A 255 6.40 -20.43 -17.12
CA ALA A 255 6.38 -21.55 -18.05
C ALA A 255 4.93 -21.92 -18.38
N LEU A 256 4.42 -21.41 -19.50
CA LEU A 256 3.05 -21.62 -19.97
C LEU A 256 3.08 -22.54 -21.20
N ALA A 257 2.72 -23.81 -21.02
CA ALA A 257 2.91 -24.87 -22.00
C ALA A 257 1.59 -25.53 -22.41
N GLN A 258 1.29 -25.58 -23.71
CA GLN A 258 0.10 -26.28 -24.20
C GLN A 258 0.24 -27.83 -24.17
N THR A 259 1.41 -28.36 -23.80
CA THR A 259 1.55 -29.77 -23.39
C THR A 259 2.05 -29.88 -21.95
N GLN A 260 3.35 -30.07 -21.74
CA GLN A 260 3.92 -30.39 -20.44
C GLN A 260 5.04 -29.43 -20.02
N VAL A 261 5.26 -29.34 -18.72
CA VAL A 261 6.44 -28.71 -18.14
C VAL A 261 7.24 -29.76 -17.38
N THR A 262 8.54 -29.86 -17.67
CA THR A 262 9.44 -30.84 -17.01
C THR A 262 10.58 -30.10 -16.34
N LEU A 263 10.87 -30.48 -15.09
CA LEU A 263 11.84 -29.81 -14.22
C LEU A 263 12.84 -30.82 -13.63
N ASP A 264 14.09 -30.41 -13.51
CA ASP A 264 15.16 -31.09 -12.81
C ASP A 264 15.94 -30.10 -11.93
N ALA A 265 15.73 -30.16 -10.62
CA ALA A 265 16.37 -29.30 -9.62
C ALA A 265 16.33 -27.79 -9.93
N ASN A 266 15.19 -27.30 -10.43
CA ASN A 266 15.08 -25.94 -10.96
C ASN A 266 14.60 -24.92 -9.94
N THR A 267 14.92 -23.65 -10.17
CA THR A 267 14.27 -22.52 -9.50
C THR A 267 13.34 -21.80 -10.47
N VAL A 268 12.07 -21.63 -10.11
CA VAL A 268 11.09 -20.83 -10.88
C VAL A 268 10.51 -19.74 -9.99
N SER A 269 10.66 -18.49 -10.39
CA SER A 269 10.21 -17.31 -9.64
C SER A 269 9.53 -16.31 -10.57
N GLY A 270 8.74 -15.39 -10.03
CA GLY A 270 8.16 -14.30 -10.83
C GLY A 270 9.15 -13.17 -11.07
N PRO A 271 8.79 -12.17 -11.91
CA PRO A 271 9.52 -10.91 -11.93
C PRO A 271 9.61 -10.40 -10.49
N VAL A 272 10.83 -10.28 -9.99
CA VAL A 272 11.06 -9.57 -8.74
C VAL A 272 10.74 -8.13 -9.09
N ALA A 273 9.72 -7.52 -8.48
CA ALA A 273 9.42 -6.11 -8.73
C ALA A 273 10.74 -5.32 -8.58
N SER A 274 11.16 -4.65 -9.65
CA SER A 274 12.45 -3.97 -9.66
C SER A 274 12.26 -2.57 -9.05
N GLY A 275 12.97 -2.30 -7.96
CA GLY A 275 12.89 -1.05 -7.22
C GLY A 275 12.92 -1.26 -5.71
N PRO A 276 13.25 -0.22 -4.93
CA PRO A 276 13.10 -0.30 -3.49
C PRO A 276 11.62 -0.53 -3.14
N GLY A 277 11.34 -1.41 -2.18
CA GLY A 277 10.05 -1.40 -1.49
C GLY A 277 9.96 -0.20 -0.55
N THR A 278 8.79 0.05 0.01
CA THR A 278 8.55 1.16 0.92
C THR A 278 7.98 0.71 2.25
N ILE A 279 8.38 1.39 3.31
CA ILE A 279 7.81 1.25 4.66
C ILE A 279 7.34 2.62 5.14
N THR A 280 6.06 2.70 5.50
CA THR A 280 5.45 3.86 6.16
C THR A 280 5.10 3.48 7.59
N VAL A 281 5.65 4.21 8.56
CA VAL A 281 5.30 4.01 9.97
C VAL A 281 4.23 5.02 10.35
N VAL A 282 3.12 4.55 10.91
CA VAL A 282 1.96 5.37 11.25
C VAL A 282 1.76 5.32 12.76
N LYS A 283 1.75 6.49 13.41
CA LYS A 283 1.61 6.62 14.86
C LYS A 283 0.16 6.91 15.25
N THR A 284 -0.33 6.18 16.25
CA THR A 284 -1.57 6.47 16.96
C THR A 284 -1.29 6.63 18.46
N VAL A 285 -2.01 7.57 19.09
CA VAL A 285 -1.91 7.88 20.52
C VAL A 285 -3.31 7.93 21.12
N ILE A 286 -3.46 7.26 22.26
CA ILE A 286 -4.69 7.21 23.06
C ILE A 286 -4.33 7.76 24.44
N ASN A 287 -5.05 8.80 24.86
CA ASN A 287 -4.87 9.46 26.16
C ASN A 287 -6.17 9.39 26.98
N ASP A 288 -6.62 8.18 27.30
CA ASP A 288 -7.86 7.94 28.02
C ASP A 288 -7.66 7.68 29.52
N ASN A 289 -6.42 7.71 30.01
CA ASN A 289 -6.03 7.50 31.42
C ASN A 289 -5.32 8.73 32.04
N GLY A 290 -5.47 9.90 31.42
CA GLY A 290 -5.11 11.20 31.99
C GLY A 290 -3.73 11.73 31.61
N GLN A 291 -2.98 11.02 30.77
CA GLN A 291 -1.76 11.55 30.15
C GLN A 291 -2.12 12.46 28.96
N LEU A 292 -1.13 13.16 28.39
CA LEU A 292 -1.32 14.17 27.33
C LEU A 292 -0.27 14.07 26.22
N GLY A 293 0.22 12.86 25.97
CA GLY A 293 1.20 12.57 24.93
C GLY A 293 0.68 12.93 23.55
N THR A 294 1.61 13.33 22.68
CA THR A 294 1.35 13.63 21.27
C THR A 294 2.13 12.64 20.40
N ILE A 295 1.92 12.64 19.08
CA ILE A 295 2.73 11.81 18.17
C ILE A 295 4.23 12.09 18.33
N ALA A 296 4.62 13.35 18.53
CA ALA A 296 6.01 13.76 18.71
C ALA A 296 6.63 13.27 20.02
N THR A 297 5.82 12.86 21.00
CA THR A 297 6.30 12.26 22.27
C THR A 297 7.01 10.92 22.03
N PHE A 298 6.73 10.25 20.90
CA PHE A 298 7.23 8.91 20.60
C PHE A 298 8.04 8.91 19.28
N PRO A 299 9.33 9.31 19.31
CA PRO A 299 10.22 9.19 18.16
C PRO A 299 10.22 7.77 17.57
N LEU A 300 10.10 7.67 16.24
CA LEU A 300 9.99 6.42 15.50
C LEU A 300 11.29 6.10 14.76
N PHE A 301 11.57 4.80 14.60
CA PHE A 301 12.78 4.33 13.90
C PHE A 301 12.52 3.09 13.04
N ILE A 302 13.32 2.93 12.00
CA ILE A 302 13.45 1.69 11.22
C ILE A 302 14.92 1.28 11.24
N ASN A 303 15.24 0.10 11.83
CA ASN A 303 16.61 -0.37 12.06
C ASN A 303 17.50 0.69 12.76
N GLY A 304 16.92 1.49 13.67
CA GLY A 304 17.62 2.56 14.39
C GLY A 304 17.71 3.92 13.66
N SER A 305 17.33 3.99 12.38
CA SER A 305 17.24 5.26 11.64
C SER A 305 15.93 5.98 11.97
N SER A 306 16.00 7.25 12.39
CA SER A 306 14.81 8.04 12.73
C SER A 306 13.92 8.24 11.51
N VAL A 307 12.61 8.03 11.69
CA VAL A 307 11.57 8.30 10.69
C VAL A 307 10.46 9.15 11.30
N VAL A 308 9.64 9.75 10.44
CA VAL A 308 8.49 10.58 10.83
C VAL A 308 7.19 9.82 10.53
N SER A 309 6.22 9.92 11.44
CA SER A 309 4.91 9.29 11.26
C SER A 309 4.27 9.74 9.95
N GLY A 310 3.79 8.77 9.16
CA GLY A 310 3.11 8.99 7.88
C GLY A 310 4.01 9.29 6.69
N VAL A 311 5.33 9.40 6.88
CA VAL A 311 6.30 9.58 5.79
C VAL A 311 6.72 8.21 5.25
N THR A 312 6.62 8.04 3.92
CA THR A 312 7.10 6.85 3.21
C THR A 312 8.62 6.84 3.10
N ASN A 313 9.24 5.70 3.41
CA ASN A 313 10.70 5.50 3.33
C ASN A 313 11.05 4.35 2.38
N ASN A 314 12.07 4.54 1.54
CA ASN A 314 12.50 3.57 0.53
C ASN A 314 13.57 2.62 1.08
N PHE A 315 13.41 1.33 0.81
CA PHE A 315 14.28 0.27 1.30
C PHE A 315 14.48 -0.83 0.25
N ALA A 316 15.63 -1.51 0.28
CA ALA A 316 15.80 -2.74 -0.50
C ALA A 316 14.92 -3.87 0.06
N ALA A 317 14.76 -4.95 -0.69
CA ALA A 317 14.12 -6.14 -0.14
C ALA A 317 14.90 -6.66 1.08
N GLY A 318 14.20 -7.03 2.15
CA GLY A 318 14.83 -7.44 3.40
C GLY A 318 13.84 -7.51 4.56
N THR A 319 14.38 -7.79 5.75
CA THR A 319 13.62 -7.72 7.01
C THR A 319 14.03 -6.46 7.76
N TYR A 320 13.04 -5.71 8.23
CA TYR A 320 13.21 -4.46 8.94
C TYR A 320 12.55 -4.53 10.31
N THR A 321 13.11 -3.83 11.28
CA THR A 321 12.55 -3.71 12.63
C THR A 321 12.14 -2.26 12.85
N VAL A 322 10.83 -2.05 13.03
CA VAL A 322 10.25 -0.78 13.46
C VAL A 322 10.32 -0.71 14.98
N THR A 323 10.85 0.38 15.50
CA THR A 323 10.93 0.63 16.94
C THR A 323 10.49 2.05 17.27
N GLU A 324 10.24 2.31 18.54
CA GLU A 324 9.97 3.65 19.06
C GLU A 324 10.76 3.91 20.34
N THR A 325 10.98 5.19 20.64
CA THR A 325 11.28 5.60 22.01
C THR A 325 9.95 5.72 22.76
N GLY A 326 9.69 4.76 23.66
CA GLY A 326 8.51 4.80 24.53
C GLY A 326 8.53 6.01 25.48
N ALA A 327 7.41 6.25 26.15
CA ALA A 327 7.29 7.25 27.21
C ALA A 327 6.72 6.63 28.48
N ASP A 328 7.06 7.19 29.64
CA ASP A 328 6.53 6.73 30.92
C ASP A 328 5.01 6.74 30.90
N TYR A 329 4.42 5.69 31.49
CA TYR A 329 2.96 5.52 31.58
C TYR A 329 2.26 5.37 30.24
N TYR A 330 2.96 4.86 29.22
CA TYR A 330 2.36 4.38 27.98
C TYR A 330 2.71 2.92 27.71
N ARG A 331 1.76 2.23 27.11
CA ARG A 331 1.93 0.89 26.55
C ARG A 331 1.93 0.96 25.02
N GLY A 332 3.09 0.67 24.43
CA GLY A 332 3.25 0.54 22.98
C GLY A 332 2.74 -0.81 22.43
N ALA A 333 2.22 -0.79 21.21
CA ALA A 333 1.85 -1.99 20.45
C ALA A 333 2.12 -1.78 18.95
N PHE A 334 2.50 -2.87 18.27
CA PHE A 334 2.76 -2.90 16.83
C PHE A 334 1.65 -3.68 16.10
N SER A 335 1.23 -3.19 14.96
CA SER A 335 0.22 -3.81 14.08
C SER A 335 0.38 -3.34 12.62
N GLY A 336 -0.61 -3.62 11.78
CA GLY A 336 -0.54 -3.44 10.34
C GLY A 336 0.28 -4.57 9.70
N ASP A 337 1.21 -4.21 8.82
CA ASP A 337 2.15 -5.16 8.19
C ASP A 337 3.30 -5.58 9.12
N CYS A 338 3.47 -4.91 10.27
CA CYS A 338 4.41 -5.30 11.30
C CYS A 338 3.80 -6.39 12.21
N ASN A 339 4.63 -7.36 12.60
CA ASN A 339 4.26 -8.31 13.65
C ASN A 339 4.28 -7.63 15.04
N GLY A 340 3.86 -8.35 16.09
CA GLY A 340 3.80 -7.82 17.46
C GLY A 340 5.13 -7.38 18.08
N SER A 341 6.27 -7.69 17.44
CA SER A 341 7.62 -7.22 17.82
C SER A 341 8.13 -6.07 16.95
N GLY A 342 7.32 -5.56 16.03
CA GLY A 342 7.70 -4.50 15.09
C GLY A 342 8.51 -4.98 13.89
N GLN A 343 8.63 -6.29 13.65
CA GLN A 343 9.32 -6.79 12.45
C GLN A 343 8.39 -6.81 11.24
N VAL A 344 8.92 -6.43 10.09
CA VAL A 344 8.25 -6.49 8.78
C VAL A 344 9.21 -7.06 7.73
N VAL A 345 8.70 -7.98 6.91
CA VAL A 345 9.40 -8.50 5.74
C VAL A 345 8.94 -7.69 4.53
N LEU A 346 9.89 -7.08 3.84
CA LEU A 346 9.67 -6.24 2.68
C LEU A 346 10.25 -6.94 1.44
N ALA A 347 9.40 -7.27 0.47
CA ALA A 347 9.85 -7.61 -0.87
C ALA A 347 10.06 -6.33 -1.70
N ALA A 348 10.85 -6.45 -2.77
CA ALA A 348 11.10 -5.33 -3.66
C ALA A 348 9.79 -4.82 -4.27
N GLY A 349 9.64 -3.50 -4.41
CA GLY A 349 8.43 -2.85 -4.94
C GLY A 349 7.14 -2.98 -4.11
N GLU A 350 7.15 -3.65 -2.95
CA GLU A 350 6.01 -3.65 -2.04
C GLU A 350 5.88 -2.32 -1.29
N ASN A 351 4.66 -1.97 -0.87
CA ASN A 351 4.40 -0.88 0.06
C ASN A 351 3.82 -1.44 1.37
N LYS A 352 4.53 -1.27 2.49
CA LYS A 352 4.18 -1.79 3.82
C LYS A 352 3.88 -0.67 4.79
N PHE A 353 2.92 -0.91 5.68
CA PHE A 353 2.44 0.03 6.67
C PHE A 353 2.52 -0.59 8.05
N CYS A 354 3.39 -0.06 8.89
CA CYS A 354 3.48 -0.47 10.28
C CYS A 354 2.77 0.57 11.16
N VAL A 355 1.79 0.13 11.92
CA VAL A 355 1.07 1.00 12.86
C VAL A 355 1.65 0.79 14.24
N VAL A 356 1.99 1.89 14.91
CA VAL A 356 2.46 1.92 16.29
C VAL A 356 1.41 2.65 17.12
N THR A 357 0.84 1.97 18.11
CA THR A 357 -0.18 2.51 19.01
C THR A 357 0.38 2.65 20.40
N ASN A 358 0.25 3.84 20.99
CA ASN A 358 0.56 4.05 22.40
C ASN A 358 -0.69 4.47 23.15
N ASP A 359 -1.06 3.62 24.09
CA ASP A 359 -2.18 3.79 25.00
C ASP A 359 -1.64 4.18 26.36
N ASP A 360 -2.13 5.27 26.94
CA ASP A 360 -1.70 5.64 28.28
C ASP A 360 -2.21 4.64 29.32
N VAL A 361 -1.52 4.56 30.44
CA VAL A 361 -1.90 3.71 31.56
C VAL A 361 -1.91 4.53 32.84
N VAL A 362 -2.83 4.20 33.73
CA VAL A 362 -2.88 4.82 35.07
C VAL A 362 -1.59 4.47 35.84
N PRO A 363 -0.80 5.47 36.28
CA PRO A 363 0.39 5.23 37.10
C PRO A 363 0.05 4.49 38.40
N ALA A 364 0.90 3.54 38.80
CA ALA A 364 0.73 2.85 40.07
C ALA A 364 0.75 3.85 41.24
N GLY A 365 -0.29 3.83 42.07
CA GLY A 365 -0.41 4.71 43.25
C GLY A 365 -1.04 6.08 42.99
N GLN A 366 -1.47 6.38 41.76
CA GLN A 366 -2.28 7.59 41.48
C GLN A 366 -3.77 7.27 41.46
N VAL A 367 -4.58 8.19 42.00
CA VAL A 367 -6.04 8.13 41.93
C VAL A 367 -6.46 8.80 40.62
N TYR A 368 -6.79 8.00 39.62
CA TYR A 368 -7.44 8.46 38.39
C TYR A 368 -8.94 8.21 38.49
N VAL A 369 -9.74 9.27 38.47
CA VAL A 369 -11.21 9.15 38.42
C VAL A 369 -11.61 9.02 36.96
N ALA A 370 -11.65 7.78 36.48
CA ALA A 370 -12.08 7.49 35.13
C ALA A 370 -13.56 7.89 34.93
N PRO A 371 -13.91 8.54 33.81
CA PRO A 371 -15.31 8.76 33.48
C PRO A 371 -16.01 7.42 33.25
N VAL A 372 -17.30 7.34 33.62
CA VAL A 372 -18.11 6.11 33.49
C VAL A 372 -18.16 5.59 32.05
N VAL A 373 -18.10 6.50 31.08
CA VAL A 373 -17.94 6.22 29.65
C VAL A 373 -16.83 7.15 29.15
N PRO A 374 -15.81 6.65 28.44
CA PRO A 374 -14.73 7.50 27.94
C PRO A 374 -15.27 8.45 26.86
N PRO A 375 -14.63 9.61 26.65
CA PRO A 375 -15.07 10.55 25.64
C PRO A 375 -14.92 9.94 24.24
N THR A 376 -15.88 10.20 23.34
CA THR A 376 -15.90 9.56 22.02
C THR A 376 -14.65 9.90 21.20
N PRO A 377 -13.93 8.90 20.64
CA PRO A 377 -12.77 9.16 19.79
C PRO A 377 -13.17 9.79 18.44
N PRO A 378 -12.26 10.56 17.80
CA PRO A 378 -12.45 11.04 16.44
C PRO A 378 -12.36 9.90 15.41
N LEU A 379 -12.98 10.08 14.25
CA LEU A 379 -12.86 9.17 13.12
C LEU A 379 -12.82 9.97 11.81
N ILE A 380 -11.74 9.79 11.05
CA ILE A 380 -11.51 10.47 9.78
C ILE A 380 -11.35 9.45 8.66
N ASP A 381 -11.58 9.89 7.43
CA ASP A 381 -11.55 9.07 6.21
C ASP A 381 -10.93 9.90 5.09
N VAL A 382 -9.88 9.40 4.44
CA VAL A 382 -9.18 10.08 3.35
C VAL A 382 -9.27 9.27 2.06
N VAL A 383 -9.82 9.88 1.02
CA VAL A 383 -9.78 9.33 -0.34
C VAL A 383 -8.75 10.09 -1.17
N LYS A 384 -7.97 9.35 -1.96
CA LYS A 384 -6.95 9.93 -2.84
C LYS A 384 -7.21 9.58 -4.30
N VAL A 385 -7.22 10.60 -5.17
CA VAL A 385 -7.35 10.42 -6.62
C VAL A 385 -6.33 11.28 -7.38
N PRO A 386 -5.42 10.68 -8.17
CA PRO A 386 -4.56 11.43 -9.09
C PRO A 386 -5.27 11.78 -10.40
N SER A 387 -4.87 12.89 -11.00
CA SER A 387 -5.24 13.28 -12.36
C SER A 387 -4.02 13.81 -13.11
N PRO A 388 -3.65 13.21 -14.26
CA PRO A 388 -4.22 11.98 -14.83
C PRO A 388 -3.80 10.70 -14.06
N LEU A 389 -4.52 9.59 -14.27
CA LEU A 389 -4.19 8.26 -13.72
C LEU A 389 -3.02 7.58 -14.45
N ALA A 390 -2.73 8.02 -15.67
CA ALA A 390 -1.60 7.55 -16.46
C ALA A 390 -0.99 8.72 -17.26
N LEU A 391 0.32 8.68 -17.45
CA LEU A 391 1.11 9.65 -18.20
C LEU A 391 1.80 8.96 -19.39
N PRO A 392 2.00 9.68 -20.51
CA PRO A 392 2.92 9.25 -21.57
C PRO A 392 4.34 9.04 -21.03
N ALA A 393 5.22 8.37 -21.80
CA ALA A 393 6.62 8.27 -21.40
C ALA A 393 7.28 9.65 -21.32
N GLY A 394 8.13 9.79 -20.32
CA GLY A 394 8.80 11.04 -19.99
C GLY A 394 8.16 11.78 -18.81
N PRO A 395 8.77 12.88 -18.36
CA PRO A 395 8.24 13.67 -17.25
C PRO A 395 6.87 14.27 -17.58
N GLY A 396 5.86 14.00 -16.75
CA GLY A 396 4.51 14.52 -16.91
C GLY A 396 3.95 15.07 -15.60
N ALA A 397 3.12 16.11 -15.69
CA ALA A 397 2.50 16.72 -14.51
C ALA A 397 1.30 15.88 -14.04
N VAL A 398 1.22 15.66 -12.72
CA VAL A 398 0.10 15.03 -12.03
C VAL A 398 -0.34 15.93 -10.90
N THR A 399 -1.64 16.06 -10.74
CA THR A 399 -2.26 16.66 -9.55
C THR A 399 -2.93 15.57 -8.75
N TYR A 400 -2.63 15.53 -7.46
CA TYR A 400 -3.29 14.66 -6.51
C TYR A 400 -4.33 15.44 -5.74
N THR A 401 -5.56 14.93 -5.72
CA THR A 401 -6.65 15.45 -4.91
C THR A 401 -6.89 14.50 -3.74
N TYR A 402 -6.99 15.05 -2.54
CA TYR A 402 -7.29 14.33 -1.31
C TYR A 402 -8.61 14.84 -0.76
N THR A 403 -9.55 13.93 -0.50
CA THR A 403 -10.84 14.24 0.13
C THR A 403 -10.83 13.68 1.53
N LEU A 404 -10.69 14.54 2.54
CA LEU A 404 -10.68 14.18 3.95
C LEU A 404 -12.06 14.45 4.56
N ARG A 405 -12.65 13.45 5.21
CA ARG A 405 -14.00 13.52 5.80
C ARG A 405 -13.96 13.20 7.28
N ASN A 406 -14.83 13.83 8.06
CA ASN A 406 -15.15 13.37 9.40
C ASN A 406 -16.36 12.43 9.33
N VAL A 407 -16.08 11.13 9.44
CA VAL A 407 -17.11 10.07 9.45
C VAL A 407 -17.46 9.63 10.88
N GLY A 408 -16.95 10.34 11.89
CA GLY A 408 -17.26 10.17 13.29
C GLY A 408 -18.36 11.10 13.78
N THR A 409 -18.41 11.27 15.11
CA THR A 409 -19.46 12.07 15.80
C THR A 409 -18.90 13.23 16.61
N VAL A 410 -17.59 13.48 16.52
CA VAL A 410 -16.90 14.59 17.20
C VAL A 410 -16.00 15.32 16.21
N SER A 411 -15.94 16.65 16.30
CA SER A 411 -15.06 17.46 15.44
C SER A 411 -13.58 17.15 15.72
N ALA A 412 -12.80 17.01 14.66
CA ALA A 412 -11.37 16.74 14.75
C ALA A 412 -10.55 18.03 14.54
N THR A 413 -9.49 18.19 15.31
CA THR A 413 -8.58 19.35 15.27
C THR A 413 -7.16 18.92 14.92
N ASN A 414 -6.25 19.88 14.73
CA ASN A 414 -4.84 19.61 14.42
C ASN A 414 -4.69 18.66 13.22
N ILE A 415 -5.46 18.94 12.16
CA ILE A 415 -5.43 18.14 10.94
C ILE A 415 -4.06 18.30 10.28
N THR A 416 -3.40 17.18 9.99
CA THR A 416 -2.13 17.13 9.26
C THR A 416 -2.24 16.13 8.12
N MET A 417 -1.62 16.48 6.99
CA MET A 417 -1.57 15.66 5.79
C MET A 417 -0.10 15.46 5.43
N VAL A 418 0.36 14.21 5.46
CA VAL A 418 1.75 13.85 5.14
C VAL A 418 1.73 12.90 3.95
N GLY A 419 2.44 13.23 2.88
CA GLY A 419 2.54 12.38 1.69
C GLY A 419 3.93 12.38 1.08
N ASP A 420 4.20 11.42 0.20
CA ASP A 420 5.54 11.11 -0.29
C ASP A 420 5.90 11.68 -1.69
N THR A 421 4.91 12.17 -2.45
CA THR A 421 5.14 12.57 -3.85
C THR A 421 5.11 14.07 -4.11
N CYS A 422 4.33 14.83 -3.33
CA CYS A 422 4.28 16.28 -3.48
C CYS A 422 4.11 17.00 -2.15
N SER A 423 4.79 18.15 -2.06
CA SER A 423 4.79 19.02 -0.90
C SER A 423 4.95 20.48 -1.37
N PRO A 424 4.25 21.45 -0.75
CA PRO A 424 3.26 21.25 0.32
C PRO A 424 1.92 20.67 -0.18
N ILE A 425 1.22 19.94 0.68
CA ILE A 425 -0.19 19.58 0.51
C ILE A 425 -1.03 20.75 1.03
N VAL A 426 -1.87 21.34 0.18
CA VAL A 426 -2.57 22.60 0.48
C VAL A 426 -4.07 22.36 0.59
N LEU A 427 -4.70 22.95 1.62
CA LEU A 427 -6.16 22.95 1.76
C LEU A 427 -6.76 23.86 0.68
N VAL A 428 -7.63 23.31 -0.15
CA VAL A 428 -8.29 24.01 -1.25
C VAL A 428 -9.67 24.52 -0.82
N SER A 429 -10.44 23.68 -0.12
CA SER A 429 -11.79 24.00 0.35
C SER A 429 -12.23 23.05 1.46
N GLY A 430 -13.33 23.37 2.12
CA GLY A 430 -13.96 22.50 3.12
C GLY A 430 -14.33 23.25 4.39
N ASP A 431 -13.32 23.90 5.00
CA ASP A 431 -13.40 24.68 6.24
C ASP A 431 -14.28 25.93 6.08
N THR A 432 -15.60 25.73 6.07
CA THR A 432 -16.56 26.76 5.65
C THR A 432 -16.77 27.82 6.73
N ASN A 433 -16.60 27.45 7.99
CA ASN A 433 -16.68 28.34 9.14
C ASN A 433 -15.31 28.94 9.53
N ALA A 434 -14.22 28.54 8.86
CA ALA A 434 -12.85 29.01 9.05
C ALA A 434 -12.34 28.83 10.49
N ASP A 435 -12.76 27.76 11.14
CA ASP A 435 -12.44 27.47 12.54
C ASP A 435 -11.29 26.46 12.70
N ALA A 436 -10.75 25.96 11.57
CA ALA A 436 -9.68 24.98 11.48
C ALA A 436 -9.97 23.65 12.19
N LYS A 437 -11.24 23.28 12.32
CA LYS A 437 -11.68 21.96 12.78
C LYS A 437 -12.44 21.26 11.68
N LEU A 438 -12.13 19.98 11.47
CA LEU A 438 -12.92 19.12 10.60
C LEU A 438 -14.18 18.69 11.36
N ASP A 439 -15.25 19.47 11.20
CA ASP A 439 -16.53 19.27 11.86
C ASP A 439 -17.25 18.01 11.37
N VAL A 440 -18.24 17.54 12.14
CA VAL A 440 -19.03 16.36 11.77
C VAL A 440 -19.73 16.60 10.43
N ASN A 441 -19.65 15.62 9.52
CA ASN A 441 -20.11 15.70 8.13
C ASN A 441 -19.37 16.71 7.23
N GLU A 442 -18.31 17.35 7.73
CA GLU A 442 -17.49 18.21 6.91
C GLU A 442 -16.56 17.40 6.01
N THR A 443 -16.27 17.95 4.83
CA THR A 443 -15.36 17.37 3.86
C THR A 443 -14.36 18.42 3.42
N TRP A 444 -13.09 18.18 3.70
CA TRP A 444 -11.98 19.03 3.29
C TRP A 444 -11.31 18.46 2.05
N VAL A 445 -11.04 19.33 1.09
CA VAL A 445 -10.34 18.99 -0.14
C VAL A 445 -8.95 19.59 -0.09
N TYR A 446 -7.93 18.74 -0.18
CA TYR A 446 -6.54 19.14 -0.33
C TYR A 446 -6.02 18.80 -1.72
N SER A 447 -4.99 19.51 -2.16
CA SER A 447 -4.28 19.16 -3.38
C SER A 447 -2.78 19.42 -3.30
N CYS A 448 -2.04 18.69 -4.14
CA CYS A 448 -0.68 19.06 -4.53
C CYS A 448 -0.36 18.52 -5.92
N SER A 449 0.58 19.16 -6.61
CA SER A 449 1.00 18.79 -7.96
C SER A 449 2.50 18.51 -8.00
N THR A 450 2.91 17.62 -8.90
CA THR A 450 4.32 17.26 -9.12
C THR A 450 4.52 16.75 -10.54
N THR A 451 5.78 16.54 -10.92
CA THR A 451 6.14 15.94 -12.21
C THR A 451 6.70 14.54 -11.96
N LEU A 452 6.05 13.54 -12.53
CA LEU A 452 6.50 12.15 -12.48
C LEU A 452 7.23 11.78 -13.76
N ALA A 453 8.42 11.20 -13.62
CA ALA A 453 9.18 10.63 -14.74
C ALA A 453 9.10 9.10 -14.81
N LYS A 454 8.54 8.44 -13.79
CA LYS A 454 8.40 6.99 -13.66
C LYS A 454 7.09 6.66 -12.94
N THR A 455 6.56 5.45 -13.18
CA THR A 455 5.43 4.91 -12.42
C THR A 455 5.70 5.02 -10.93
N HIS A 456 4.71 5.53 -10.20
CA HIS A 456 4.86 5.82 -8.79
C HIS A 456 3.54 5.63 -8.05
N THR A 457 3.60 4.94 -6.92
CA THR A 457 2.51 4.85 -5.95
C THR A 457 2.70 5.97 -4.94
N ASN A 458 1.81 6.96 -4.94
CA ASN A 458 1.79 7.96 -3.88
C ASN A 458 0.99 7.43 -2.70
N THR A 459 1.53 7.65 -1.50
CA THR A 459 0.86 7.42 -0.22
C THR A 459 0.59 8.75 0.47
N VAL A 460 -0.57 8.86 1.13
CA VAL A 460 -0.87 9.94 2.07
C VAL A 460 -1.34 9.36 3.41
N THR A 461 -0.92 9.99 4.49
CA THR A 461 -1.43 9.75 5.84
C THR A 461 -2.09 11.05 6.34
N ALA A 462 -3.37 10.97 6.65
CA ALA A 462 -4.12 12.03 7.31
C ALA A 462 -4.13 11.77 8.82
N THR A 463 -3.99 12.81 9.64
CA THR A 463 -4.07 12.69 11.10
C THR A 463 -4.87 13.84 11.68
N GLY A 464 -5.72 13.55 12.66
CA GLY A 464 -6.49 14.54 13.43
C GLY A 464 -6.60 14.16 14.91
N TRP A 465 -7.11 15.09 15.72
CA TRP A 465 -7.16 14.94 17.18
C TRP A 465 -8.50 15.39 17.75
N ALA A 466 -9.06 14.59 18.66
CA ALA A 466 -10.17 14.99 19.51
C ALA A 466 -10.10 14.18 20.81
N ASN A 467 -10.53 14.78 21.92
CA ASN A 467 -10.70 14.07 23.19
C ASN A 467 -9.46 13.27 23.65
N GLY A 468 -8.25 13.77 23.38
CA GLY A 468 -7.01 13.10 23.76
C GLY A 468 -6.60 11.95 22.83
N VAL A 469 -7.38 11.62 21.80
CA VAL A 469 -7.12 10.50 20.89
C VAL A 469 -6.79 11.02 19.50
N SER A 470 -5.77 10.44 18.87
CA SER A 470 -5.48 10.68 17.46
C SER A 470 -6.35 9.81 16.56
N ALA A 471 -6.98 10.40 15.54
CA ALA A 471 -7.52 9.67 14.39
C ALA A 471 -6.49 9.69 13.26
N VAL A 472 -6.38 8.57 12.54
CA VAL A 472 -5.44 8.43 11.42
C VAL A 472 -6.13 7.64 10.31
N ASP A 473 -5.87 8.04 9.07
CA ASP A 473 -6.32 7.29 7.90
C ASP A 473 -5.28 7.38 6.78
N VAL A 474 -5.23 6.36 5.91
CA VAL A 474 -4.14 6.19 4.94
C VAL A 474 -4.72 5.81 3.58
N ALA A 475 -4.37 6.56 2.54
CA ALA A 475 -4.75 6.26 1.17
C ALA A 475 -3.53 6.19 0.24
N SER A 476 -3.59 5.27 -0.72
CA SER A 476 -2.55 5.10 -1.74
C SER A 476 -3.14 5.06 -3.15
N ALA A 477 -2.45 5.66 -4.12
CA ALA A 477 -2.85 5.59 -5.52
C ALA A 477 -1.63 5.59 -6.45
N THR A 478 -1.67 4.73 -7.46
CA THR A 478 -0.60 4.58 -8.46
C THR A 478 -0.89 5.42 -9.69
N VAL A 479 0.12 6.15 -10.16
CA VAL A 479 0.14 6.73 -11.50
C VAL A 479 1.18 5.98 -12.33
N ILE A 480 0.79 5.53 -13.51
CA ILE A 480 1.69 4.87 -14.46
C ILE A 480 2.30 5.92 -15.39
N VAL A 481 3.59 5.80 -15.71
CA VAL A 481 4.29 6.62 -16.71
C VAL A 481 4.87 5.69 -17.78
N GLY A 482 4.48 5.84 -19.05
CA GLY A 482 4.97 4.98 -20.14
C GLY A 482 4.39 5.28 -21.54
N THR A 483 5.00 4.73 -22.59
CA THR A 483 4.58 4.88 -24.01
C THR A 483 4.00 3.59 -24.59
N PRO A 484 3.06 3.69 -25.56
CA PRO A 484 2.27 4.90 -25.84
C PRO A 484 1.26 5.10 -24.70
N VAL A 485 0.53 6.20 -24.66
CA VAL A 485 -0.62 6.34 -23.75
C VAL A 485 -1.55 5.18 -24.07
N ILE A 486 -1.47 4.05 -23.35
CA ILE A 486 -2.37 2.93 -23.56
C ILE A 486 -3.69 3.44 -23.00
N PRO A 487 -4.73 3.70 -23.80
CA PRO A 487 -6.01 4.15 -23.27
C PRO A 487 -6.72 3.01 -22.48
N SER A 488 -6.00 1.97 -22.04
CA SER A 488 -6.55 0.71 -21.54
C SER A 488 -5.89 0.19 -20.25
N ILE A 489 -4.72 0.68 -19.81
CA ILE A 489 -4.17 0.32 -18.48
C ILE A 489 -4.38 1.50 -17.55
N ILE A 490 -5.56 1.53 -16.94
CA ILE A 490 -5.91 2.48 -15.89
C ILE A 490 -5.59 1.80 -14.55
N PRO A 491 -4.75 2.40 -13.70
CA PRO A 491 -4.51 1.91 -12.35
C PRO A 491 -5.82 1.80 -11.55
N PRO A 492 -6.05 0.67 -10.86
CA PRO A 492 -7.16 0.56 -9.94
C PRO A 492 -6.98 1.47 -8.72
N ILE A 493 -8.09 1.92 -8.14
CA ILE A 493 -8.12 2.54 -6.81
C ILE A 493 -9.24 1.88 -6.02
N ILE A 494 -8.94 1.48 -4.79
CA ILE A 494 -9.92 0.95 -3.84
C ILE A 494 -9.90 1.83 -2.60
N HIS A 495 -11.03 1.94 -1.92
CA HIS A 495 -11.15 2.71 -0.68
C HIS A 495 -11.99 1.93 0.33
N ILE A 496 -11.57 1.89 1.59
CA ILE A 496 -12.31 1.27 2.70
C ILE A 496 -12.55 2.29 3.81
N THR A 497 -13.82 2.45 4.22
CA THR A 497 -14.20 3.17 5.43
C THR A 497 -14.64 2.17 6.50
N VAL A 498 -14.19 2.36 7.75
CA VAL A 498 -14.56 1.49 8.87
C VAL A 498 -15.15 2.28 10.02
N VAL A 499 -16.40 1.96 10.36
CA VAL A 499 -17.13 2.62 11.45
C VAL A 499 -17.45 1.59 12.54
N PRO A 500 -16.86 1.72 13.75
CA PRO A 500 -17.24 0.94 14.92
C PRO A 500 -18.55 1.43 15.53
N SER A 501 -19.33 0.50 16.08
CA SER A 501 -20.49 0.81 16.92
C SER A 501 -20.58 -0.18 18.09
N PRO A 502 -20.52 0.29 19.36
CA PRO A 502 -20.26 1.68 19.77
C PRO A 502 -18.77 2.09 19.62
N LEU A 503 -18.50 3.40 19.67
CA LEU A 503 -17.13 3.97 19.67
C LEU A 503 -16.47 4.03 21.06
N ALA A 504 -17.27 3.88 22.12
CA ALA A 504 -16.83 3.93 23.51
C ALA A 504 -17.62 2.91 24.33
N LEU A 505 -16.92 2.21 25.23
CA LEU A 505 -17.45 1.17 26.10
C LEU A 505 -17.20 1.51 27.58
N ARG A 506 -18.04 0.94 28.45
CA ARG A 506 -17.84 0.96 29.90
C ARG A 506 -16.67 0.05 30.29
N ALA A 507 -16.24 0.13 31.54
CA ALA A 507 -15.07 -0.60 32.04
C ALA A 507 -15.17 -2.14 31.98
N GLU A 508 -16.39 -2.69 31.87
CA GLU A 508 -16.62 -4.12 31.64
C GLU A 508 -16.31 -4.57 30.20
N GLY A 509 -16.04 -3.62 29.30
CA GLY A 509 -15.88 -3.89 27.88
C GLY A 509 -17.20 -4.18 27.18
N GLY A 510 -17.13 -4.86 26.04
CA GLY A 510 -18.32 -5.29 25.32
C GLY A 510 -18.10 -5.56 23.83
N VAL A 511 -19.19 -5.98 23.19
CA VAL A 511 -19.22 -6.28 21.77
C VAL A 511 -19.26 -4.99 20.96
N VAL A 512 -18.33 -4.87 20.03
CA VAL A 512 -18.30 -3.83 19.00
C VAL A 512 -18.61 -4.46 17.66
N THR A 513 -19.51 -3.82 16.92
CA THR A 513 -19.76 -4.17 15.51
C THR A 513 -19.02 -3.18 14.63
N TYR A 514 -18.19 -3.70 13.73
CA TYR A 514 -17.48 -2.90 12.74
C TYR A 514 -18.20 -3.01 11.40
N THR A 515 -18.67 -1.89 10.88
CA THR A 515 -19.22 -1.78 9.52
C THR A 515 -18.12 -1.29 8.59
N LYS A 516 -17.86 -2.06 7.53
CA LYS A 516 -16.86 -1.77 6.51
C LYS A 516 -17.55 -1.45 5.20
N MET A 517 -17.25 -0.30 4.62
CA MET A 517 -17.76 0.14 3.32
C MET A 517 -16.60 0.23 2.35
N VAL A 518 -16.63 -0.58 1.30
CA VAL A 518 -15.57 -0.66 0.29
C VAL A 518 -16.09 -0.05 -1.00
N THR A 519 -15.37 0.93 -1.54
CA THR A 519 -15.76 1.69 -2.73
C THR A 519 -14.63 1.70 -3.75
N ASN A 520 -14.97 2.02 -5.00
CA ASN A 520 -14.04 2.16 -6.10
C ASN A 520 -14.03 3.61 -6.61
N PRO A 521 -13.19 4.47 -6.05
CA PRO A 521 -13.04 5.86 -6.52
C PRO A 521 -12.25 5.95 -7.84
N GLY A 522 -11.79 4.83 -8.39
CA GLY A 522 -11.09 4.75 -9.66
C GLY A 522 -12.03 4.79 -10.87
N ALA A 523 -11.50 4.38 -12.03
CA ALA A 523 -12.25 4.35 -13.29
C ALA A 523 -12.41 2.95 -13.89
N VAL A 524 -11.95 1.89 -13.19
CA VAL A 524 -12.00 0.50 -13.65
C VAL A 524 -12.55 -0.41 -12.58
N ALA A 525 -13.42 -1.35 -12.96
CA ALA A 525 -14.01 -2.34 -12.05
C ALA A 525 -12.93 -3.24 -11.42
N LEU A 526 -13.07 -3.51 -10.12
CA LEU A 526 -12.12 -4.29 -9.34
C LEU A 526 -12.58 -5.74 -9.18
N SER A 527 -11.72 -6.68 -9.56
CA SER A 527 -11.89 -8.11 -9.28
C SER A 527 -11.11 -8.51 -8.02
N ASN A 528 -11.32 -9.74 -7.54
CA ASN A 528 -10.58 -10.31 -6.41
C ASN A 528 -10.59 -9.42 -5.15
N VAL A 529 -11.71 -8.74 -4.88
CA VAL A 529 -11.84 -7.85 -3.72
C VAL A 529 -11.77 -8.69 -2.43
N ARG A 530 -10.80 -8.39 -1.57
CA ARG A 530 -10.56 -9.09 -0.30
C ARG A 530 -10.44 -8.09 0.83
N ILE A 531 -11.05 -8.43 1.96
CA ILE A 531 -11.02 -7.64 3.19
C ILE A 531 -10.37 -8.47 4.30
N THR A 532 -9.45 -7.86 5.03
CA THR A 532 -8.87 -8.41 6.25
C THR A 532 -9.03 -7.41 7.39
N ASP A 533 -9.08 -7.89 8.62
CA ASP A 533 -9.18 -7.06 9.82
C ASP A 533 -8.41 -7.75 10.95
N ASP A 534 -7.68 -6.98 11.75
CA ASP A 534 -6.75 -7.51 12.75
C ASP A 534 -7.35 -7.73 14.14
N LYS A 535 -8.57 -7.23 14.43
CA LYS A 535 -9.23 -7.39 15.75
C LYS A 535 -10.58 -8.08 15.69
N CYS A 536 -11.24 -8.11 14.54
CA CYS A 536 -12.56 -8.70 14.43
C CYS A 536 -12.54 -10.16 13.98
N GLY A 537 -13.63 -10.87 14.29
CA GLY A 537 -13.83 -12.27 13.86
C GLY A 537 -14.13 -12.40 12.36
N THR A 538 -14.87 -13.45 12.00
CA THR A 538 -15.23 -13.72 10.60
C THR A 538 -15.92 -12.52 9.94
N ILE A 539 -15.36 -12.03 8.84
CA ILE A 539 -15.92 -10.96 8.02
C ILE A 539 -17.05 -11.53 7.17
N ARG A 540 -18.24 -10.94 7.28
CA ARG A 540 -19.44 -11.32 6.54
C ARG A 540 -19.77 -10.25 5.50
N TYR A 541 -19.88 -10.66 4.23
CA TYR A 541 -20.46 -9.83 3.17
C TYR A 541 -21.95 -9.62 3.40
N ILE A 542 -22.42 -8.38 3.27
CA ILE A 542 -23.82 -8.01 3.49
C ILE A 542 -24.51 -7.70 2.16
N LEU A 543 -24.00 -6.74 1.39
CA LEU A 543 -24.59 -6.26 0.13
C LEU A 543 -23.60 -5.40 -0.66
N GLY A 544 -23.95 -5.04 -1.90
CA GLY A 544 -23.29 -3.99 -2.68
C GLY A 544 -23.05 -4.30 -4.15
N ASP A 545 -22.96 -5.59 -4.50
CA ASP A 545 -22.80 -6.11 -5.87
C ASP A 545 -24.18 -6.10 -6.54
N THR A 546 -24.48 -4.98 -7.18
CA THR A 546 -25.82 -4.64 -7.67
C THR A 546 -26.13 -5.38 -8.96
N ASN A 547 -25.11 -5.58 -9.80
CA ASN A 547 -25.23 -6.28 -11.08
C ASN A 547 -24.89 -7.78 -11.01
N LYS A 548 -24.37 -8.27 -9.87
CA LYS A 548 -24.04 -9.67 -9.57
C LYS A 548 -22.92 -10.24 -10.44
N ASP A 549 -21.98 -9.40 -10.85
CA ASP A 549 -20.83 -9.82 -11.66
C ASP A 549 -19.58 -10.14 -10.82
N ALA A 550 -19.68 -10.01 -9.48
CA ALA A 550 -18.62 -10.21 -8.52
C ALA A 550 -17.40 -9.27 -8.71
N LYS A 551 -17.62 -8.08 -9.26
CA LYS A 551 -16.63 -7.00 -9.34
C LYS A 551 -17.14 -5.76 -8.65
N LEU A 552 -16.26 -5.03 -7.97
CA LEU A 552 -16.60 -3.75 -7.35
C LEU A 552 -16.51 -2.65 -8.42
N ASP A 553 -17.65 -2.30 -8.99
CA ASP A 553 -17.80 -1.23 -9.97
C ASP A 553 -17.68 0.16 -9.33
N THR A 554 -17.42 1.18 -10.16
CA THR A 554 -17.21 2.57 -9.71
C THR A 554 -18.43 3.22 -9.07
N SER A 555 -19.63 2.68 -9.33
CA SER A 555 -20.87 3.11 -8.69
C SER A 555 -21.28 2.28 -7.48
N GLU A 556 -20.51 1.25 -7.14
CA GLU A 556 -20.88 0.31 -6.08
C GLU A 556 -20.23 0.62 -4.73
N THR A 557 -20.89 0.16 -3.68
CA THR A 557 -20.37 0.18 -2.32
C THR A 557 -20.65 -1.16 -1.68
N TRP A 558 -19.60 -1.93 -1.45
CA TRP A 558 -19.71 -3.24 -0.83
C TRP A 558 -19.61 -3.10 0.68
N VAL A 559 -20.62 -3.64 1.37
CA VAL A 559 -20.77 -3.54 2.82
C VAL A 559 -20.43 -4.88 3.45
N TYR A 560 -19.52 -4.85 4.42
CA TYR A 560 -19.13 -6.00 5.23
C TYR A 560 -19.29 -5.69 6.71
N MET A 561 -19.51 -6.74 7.51
CA MET A 561 -19.60 -6.62 8.96
C MET A 561 -18.83 -7.73 9.66
N CYS A 562 -18.28 -7.41 10.82
CA CYS A 562 -17.81 -8.39 11.80
C CYS A 562 -17.87 -7.77 13.20
N GLN A 563 -17.69 -8.62 14.21
CA GLN A 563 -17.76 -8.21 15.60
C GLN A 563 -16.47 -8.59 16.34
N ALA A 564 -16.15 -7.82 17.37
CA ALA A 564 -15.10 -8.14 18.35
C ALA A 564 -15.64 -7.87 19.75
N ASN A 565 -15.18 -8.64 20.74
CA ASN A 565 -15.44 -8.35 22.14
C ASN A 565 -14.20 -7.70 22.76
N LEU A 566 -14.30 -6.42 23.11
CA LEU A 566 -13.17 -5.63 23.57
C LEU A 566 -13.19 -5.49 25.09
N THR A 567 -12.02 -5.60 25.71
CA THR A 567 -11.83 -5.46 27.18
C THR A 567 -10.90 -4.31 27.55
N ARG A 568 -10.36 -3.61 26.54
CA ARG A 568 -9.46 -2.47 26.65
C ARG A 568 -9.55 -1.61 25.41
N SER A 569 -9.12 -0.36 25.51
CA SER A 569 -8.99 0.53 24.37
C SER A 569 -8.15 -0.13 23.28
N THR A 570 -8.64 -0.05 22.04
CA THR A 570 -8.13 -0.87 20.94
C THR A 570 -8.13 -0.07 19.64
N THR A 571 -6.98 -0.02 18.99
CA THR A 571 -6.85 0.36 17.58
C THR A 571 -7.09 -0.87 16.71
N ASN A 572 -8.04 -0.75 15.78
CA ASN A 572 -8.44 -1.74 14.79
C ASN A 572 -8.00 -1.28 13.41
N ILE A 573 -7.44 -2.20 12.63
CA ILE A 573 -6.97 -1.95 11.27
C ILE A 573 -7.69 -2.92 10.34
N ALA A 574 -8.40 -2.37 9.36
CA ALA A 574 -8.92 -3.14 8.25
C ALA A 574 -8.19 -2.78 6.96
N GLN A 575 -8.05 -3.76 6.09
CA GLN A 575 -7.42 -3.60 4.79
C GLN A 575 -8.37 -4.10 3.71
N ALA A 576 -8.49 -3.33 2.62
CA ALA A 576 -9.11 -3.78 1.39
C ALA A 576 -8.07 -3.92 0.29
N THR A 577 -8.18 -4.96 -0.52
CA THR A 577 -7.41 -5.13 -1.76
C THR A 577 -8.33 -5.45 -2.92
N GLY A 578 -7.96 -5.04 -4.13
CA GLY A 578 -8.66 -5.43 -5.36
C GLY A 578 -7.73 -5.32 -6.56
N GLU A 579 -8.07 -6.02 -7.64
CA GLU A 579 -7.20 -6.16 -8.82
C GLU A 579 -7.93 -5.69 -10.08
N ALA A 580 -7.22 -4.92 -10.91
CA ALA A 580 -7.65 -4.59 -12.26
C ALA A 580 -6.42 -4.39 -13.16
N ASN A 581 -6.52 -4.80 -14.43
CA ASN A 581 -5.46 -4.59 -15.44
C ASN A 581 -4.07 -5.11 -15.01
N GLY A 582 -4.02 -6.21 -14.25
CA GLY A 582 -2.77 -6.79 -13.73
C GLY A 582 -2.11 -5.99 -12.59
N LEU A 583 -2.81 -5.00 -12.02
CA LEU A 583 -2.36 -4.17 -10.91
C LEU A 583 -3.20 -4.46 -9.67
N LEU A 584 -2.56 -4.35 -8.51
CA LEU A 584 -3.18 -4.48 -7.20
C LEU A 584 -3.40 -3.09 -6.60
N ALA A 585 -4.63 -2.77 -6.22
CA ALA A 585 -4.94 -1.65 -5.35
C ALA A 585 -5.09 -2.14 -3.90
N ARG A 586 -4.69 -1.30 -2.96
CA ARG A 586 -4.76 -1.57 -1.53
C ARG A 586 -5.07 -0.29 -0.77
N ASP A 587 -5.93 -0.42 0.24
CA ASP A 587 -6.31 0.67 1.12
C ASP A 587 -6.43 0.21 2.58
N LEU A 588 -6.21 1.14 3.51
CA LEU A 588 -6.15 0.88 4.95
C LEU A 588 -7.00 1.86 5.74
N ALA A 589 -7.89 1.32 6.58
CA ALA A 589 -8.66 2.10 7.53
C ALA A 589 -8.24 1.79 8.96
N ILE A 590 -7.94 2.83 9.73
CA ILE A 590 -7.51 2.73 11.12
C ILE A 590 -8.56 3.41 12.01
N THR A 591 -9.09 2.67 12.99
CA THR A 591 -10.11 3.18 13.90
C THR A 591 -9.81 2.80 15.33
N THR A 592 -10.20 3.64 16.28
CA THR A 592 -9.98 3.41 17.71
C THR A 592 -11.31 3.31 18.43
N VAL A 593 -11.44 2.29 19.27
CA VAL A 593 -12.55 2.16 20.24
C VAL A 593 -11.97 2.28 21.64
N LEU A 594 -12.60 3.12 22.48
CA LEU A 594 -12.16 3.31 23.86
C LEU A 594 -12.96 2.43 24.83
N VAL A 595 -12.30 1.96 25.88
CA VAL A 595 -12.90 1.22 27.00
C VAL A 595 -12.50 1.95 28.28
N ALA A 596 -13.47 2.39 29.09
CA ALA A 596 -13.15 3.07 30.34
C ALA A 596 -12.22 2.23 31.24
N ALA A 597 -11.29 2.89 31.93
CA ALA A 597 -10.54 2.23 32.98
C ALA A 597 -11.46 1.84 34.15
N PRO A 598 -11.19 0.71 34.85
CA PRO A 598 -11.89 0.37 36.08
C PRO A 598 -11.73 1.48 37.13
N SER A 599 -12.84 2.00 37.64
CA SER A 599 -12.84 2.91 38.78
C SER A 599 -13.20 2.17 40.07
N LEU A 600 -12.71 2.66 41.21
CA LEU A 600 -13.13 2.14 42.52
C LEU A 600 -14.64 2.38 42.70
N PRO A 601 -15.38 1.46 43.35
CA PRO A 601 -16.78 1.68 43.68
C PRO A 601 -16.92 2.99 44.45
N ASN A 602 -17.84 3.85 44.03
CA ASN A 602 -18.21 5.02 44.80
C ASN A 602 -18.79 4.54 46.14
N THR A 603 -18.05 4.65 47.24
CA THR A 603 -18.43 4.09 48.56
C THR A 603 -19.56 4.88 49.26
N GLY A 604 -20.31 5.72 48.54
CA GLY A 604 -21.49 6.38 49.08
C GLY A 604 -21.20 7.36 50.22
N TYR A 605 -19.98 7.89 50.32
CA TYR A 605 -19.77 9.11 51.09
C TYR A 605 -20.32 10.26 50.24
N GLY A 606 -21.56 10.63 50.53
CA GLY A 606 -22.30 11.64 49.78
C GLY A 606 -21.59 12.99 49.77
N ASP A 607 -21.83 13.72 48.68
CA ASP A 607 -21.54 15.13 48.52
C ASP A 607 -22.34 15.94 49.56
N THR A 608 -21.89 15.93 50.82
CA THR A 608 -22.32 16.93 51.79
C THR A 608 -21.63 18.24 51.44
N GLU A 609 -22.45 19.27 51.20
CA GLU A 609 -22.10 20.69 51.22
C GLU A 609 -20.83 20.97 52.04
N MET A 610 -19.69 21.15 51.37
CA MET A 610 -18.55 21.80 51.99
C MET A 610 -18.64 23.29 51.67
N GLY A 611 -19.53 23.96 52.39
CA GLY A 611 -19.52 25.40 52.51
C GLY A 611 -18.14 25.87 53.00
N VAL A 612 -17.48 26.69 52.19
CA VAL A 612 -16.47 27.69 52.58
C VAL A 612 -15.26 27.16 53.39
N LYS A 613 -14.23 26.65 52.70
CA LYS A 613 -12.86 27.22 52.67
C LYS A 613 -11.89 26.31 51.89
N GLY A 614 -11.46 26.79 50.71
CA GLY A 614 -10.33 26.26 49.96
C GLY A 614 -10.71 25.34 48.79
N LEU A 615 -10.26 25.69 47.59
CA LEU A 615 -10.18 24.75 46.47
C LEU A 615 -9.01 23.80 46.76
N THR A 616 -9.29 22.53 47.04
CA THR A 616 -8.22 21.54 47.23
C THR A 616 -7.61 21.15 45.89
N ARG A 617 -6.41 20.59 45.94
CA ARG A 617 -5.67 20.14 44.76
C ARG A 617 -6.46 19.07 44.01
N ALA A 618 -7.08 18.14 44.72
CA ALA A 618 -7.92 17.08 44.13
C ALA A 618 -9.14 17.65 43.37
N VAL A 619 -9.84 18.63 43.96
CA VAL A 619 -11.00 19.27 43.32
C VAL A 619 -10.57 20.09 42.10
N ALA A 620 -9.43 20.78 42.18
CA ALA A 620 -8.88 21.53 41.06
C ALA A 620 -8.44 20.64 39.89
N ILE A 621 -7.84 19.47 40.18
CA ILE A 621 -7.47 18.49 39.15
C ILE A 621 -8.71 17.97 38.43
N ALA A 622 -9.78 17.64 39.17
CA ALA A 622 -11.05 17.21 38.58
C ALA A 622 -11.73 18.31 37.76
N ALA A 623 -11.62 19.57 38.19
CA ALA A 623 -12.25 20.70 37.53
C ALA A 623 -11.49 21.18 36.28
N PHE A 624 -10.15 21.15 36.25
CA PHE A 624 -9.37 21.75 35.17
C PHE A 624 -9.01 20.76 34.06
N HIS A 625 -9.98 20.38 33.22
CA HIS A 625 -9.75 19.43 32.11
C HIS A 625 -9.46 20.10 30.75
N ARG A 626 -9.67 21.41 30.58
CA ARG A 626 -9.46 22.14 29.30
C ARG A 626 -8.87 23.53 29.51
N SER A 627 -8.35 24.13 28.44
CA SER A 627 -7.86 25.51 28.48
C SER A 627 -9.03 26.49 28.59
N LEU A 628 -8.90 27.52 29.43
CA LEU A 628 -9.95 28.52 29.63
C LEU A 628 -9.50 29.90 29.15
N GLY A 629 -10.37 30.60 28.43
CA GLY A 629 -10.14 31.94 27.90
C GLY A 629 -11.44 32.72 27.86
N ILE A 630 -11.44 33.92 27.27
CA ILE A 630 -12.65 34.75 27.17
C ILE A 630 -13.80 33.94 26.56
N GLY A 631 -14.96 33.97 27.19
CA GLY A 631 -16.16 33.25 26.73
C GLY A 631 -16.22 31.79 27.17
N SER A 632 -15.22 31.29 27.90
CA SER A 632 -15.35 29.99 28.58
C SER A 632 -16.38 30.10 29.71
N GLU A 633 -17.24 29.09 29.81
CA GLU A 633 -18.26 28.98 30.86
C GLU A 633 -18.22 27.60 31.51
N GLY A 634 -18.53 27.51 32.80
CA GLY A 634 -18.68 26.25 33.52
C GLY A 634 -18.04 26.20 34.91
N LYS A 635 -18.07 25.01 35.51
CA LYS A 635 -17.54 24.73 36.86
C LYS A 635 -16.01 24.83 36.93
N ASP A 636 -15.34 24.56 35.82
CA ASP A 636 -13.91 24.75 35.60
C ASP A 636 -13.51 26.24 35.71
N VAL A 637 -14.35 27.14 35.17
CA VAL A 637 -14.18 28.59 35.30
C VAL A 637 -14.44 29.06 36.72
N GLU A 638 -15.48 28.53 37.38
CA GLU A 638 -15.78 28.84 38.78
C GLU A 638 -14.64 28.42 39.73
N ALA A 639 -14.06 27.24 39.50
CA ALA A 639 -12.89 26.76 40.24
C ALA A 639 -11.66 27.67 40.00
N LEU A 640 -11.41 28.09 38.76
CA LEU A 640 -10.31 28.99 38.44
C LEU A 640 -10.48 30.35 39.13
N GLN A 641 -11.68 30.93 39.05
CA GLN A 641 -11.99 32.21 39.70
C GLN A 641 -11.82 32.11 41.21
N THR A 642 -12.21 30.98 41.81
CA THR A 642 -12.02 30.72 43.24
C THR A 642 -10.54 30.62 43.62
N ALA A 643 -9.71 29.97 42.80
CA ALA A 643 -8.26 29.90 43.01
C ALA A 643 -7.60 31.29 42.91
N LEU A 644 -8.03 32.12 41.95
CA LEU A 644 -7.50 33.47 41.75
C LEU A 644 -7.93 34.44 42.86
N GLU A 645 -9.16 34.32 43.36
CA GLU A 645 -9.63 35.07 44.54
C GLU A 645 -8.86 34.70 45.80
N ALA A 646 -8.61 33.41 46.04
CA ALA A 646 -7.82 32.94 47.17
C ALA A 646 -6.37 33.49 47.17
N LYS A 647 -5.84 33.80 45.98
CA LYS A 647 -4.53 34.43 45.79
C LYS A 647 -4.58 35.97 45.79
N GLY A 648 -5.77 36.57 45.97
CA GLY A 648 -5.96 38.02 45.94
C GLY A 648 -5.77 38.66 44.56
N LEU A 649 -5.82 37.87 43.48
CA LEU A 649 -5.59 38.32 42.10
C LEU A 649 -6.88 38.64 41.35
N LEU A 650 -8.02 38.21 41.89
CA LEU A 650 -9.35 38.47 41.37
C LEU A 650 -10.26 38.95 42.51
N THR A 651 -11.11 39.94 42.21
CA THR A 651 -12.21 40.35 43.08
C THR A 651 -13.46 40.42 42.21
N MET A 652 -14.39 39.49 42.41
CA MET A 652 -15.65 39.51 41.67
C MET A 652 -16.55 40.66 42.18
N PRO A 653 -17.17 41.45 41.28
CA PRO A 653 -18.12 42.50 41.69
C PRO A 653 -19.31 41.92 42.45
N ASN A 654 -19.82 42.66 43.43
CA ASN A 654 -20.94 42.20 44.25
C ASN A 654 -22.17 41.91 43.38
N GLY A 655 -22.75 40.72 43.53
CA GLY A 655 -23.91 40.26 42.73
C GLY A 655 -23.58 39.62 41.37
N VAL A 656 -22.30 39.49 40.98
CA VAL A 656 -21.91 38.78 39.75
C VAL A 656 -21.55 37.33 40.07
N ALA A 657 -22.27 36.38 39.46
CA ALA A 657 -21.99 34.96 39.62
C ALA A 657 -20.65 34.56 38.97
N LYS A 658 -19.98 33.58 39.59
CA LYS A 658 -18.82 32.90 39.00
C LYS A 658 -19.27 31.96 37.88
N GLY A 659 -18.31 31.48 37.11
CA GLY A 659 -18.53 30.50 36.04
C GLY A 659 -18.49 31.07 34.63
N TYR A 660 -18.27 32.38 34.46
CA TYR A 660 -18.00 33.02 33.16
C TYR A 660 -16.60 33.65 33.12
N PHE A 661 -15.80 33.29 32.12
CA PHE A 661 -14.45 33.80 31.94
C PHE A 661 -14.51 35.08 31.08
N GLY A 662 -14.56 36.24 31.75
CA GLY A 662 -14.59 37.55 31.10
C GLY A 662 -13.27 38.33 31.17
N ASN A 663 -13.33 39.63 30.87
CA ASN A 663 -12.17 40.52 30.93
C ASN A 663 -11.51 40.58 32.31
N LEU A 664 -12.28 40.44 33.40
CA LEU A 664 -11.75 40.42 34.77
C LEU A 664 -10.93 39.16 35.05
N THR A 665 -11.47 37.99 34.72
CA THR A 665 -10.77 36.70 34.83
C THR A 665 -9.51 36.69 33.97
N ARG A 666 -9.59 37.21 32.73
CA ARG A 666 -8.41 37.34 31.85
C ARG A 666 -7.30 38.18 32.50
N LYS A 667 -7.64 39.36 33.02
CA LYS A 667 -6.66 40.23 33.71
C LYS A 667 -6.04 39.55 34.93
N ALA A 668 -6.84 38.82 35.72
CA ALA A 668 -6.34 38.08 36.87
C ALA A 668 -5.41 36.92 36.46
N VAL A 669 -5.72 36.20 35.38
CA VAL A 669 -4.85 35.16 34.81
C VAL A 669 -3.55 35.75 34.26
N THR A 670 -3.61 36.87 33.53
CA THR A 670 -2.42 37.58 33.05
C THR A 670 -1.52 37.99 34.22
N LYS A 671 -2.11 38.53 35.31
CA LYS A 671 -1.38 38.92 36.51
C LYS A 671 -0.77 37.71 37.25
N TYR A 672 -1.49 36.59 37.28
CA TYR A 672 -0.97 35.34 37.84
C TYR A 672 0.23 34.82 37.04
N GLN A 673 0.14 34.84 35.70
CA GLN A 673 1.24 34.42 34.81
C GLN A 673 2.46 35.32 34.99
N GLU A 674 2.26 36.64 35.08
CA GLU A 674 3.33 37.60 35.40
C GLU A 674 4.01 37.26 36.72
N ASN A 675 3.23 37.05 37.79
CA ASN A 675 3.77 36.75 39.13
C ASN A 675 4.50 35.39 39.22
N THR A 676 4.28 34.50 38.27
CA THR A 676 4.85 33.13 38.27
C THR A 676 5.90 32.91 37.19
N GLY A 677 6.27 33.96 36.43
CA GLY A 677 7.25 33.87 35.35
C GLY A 677 6.76 33.13 34.10
N LEU A 678 5.44 32.98 33.94
CA LEU A 678 4.82 32.35 32.77
C LEU A 678 4.52 33.39 31.68
N PRO A 679 4.40 32.97 30.40
CA PRO A 679 3.94 33.85 29.33
C PRO A 679 2.60 34.52 29.67
N MET A 680 2.54 35.85 29.63
CA MET A 680 1.41 36.69 30.06
C MET A 680 0.27 36.73 29.03
N VAL A 681 -0.12 35.57 28.51
CA VAL A 681 -1.11 35.41 27.41
C VAL A 681 -2.55 35.60 27.87
N GLY A 682 -2.82 35.64 29.18
CA GLY A 682 -4.17 35.82 29.75
C GLY A 682 -5.12 34.64 29.57
N VAL A 683 -4.65 33.55 28.97
CA VAL A 683 -5.36 32.28 28.80
C VAL A 683 -4.91 31.31 29.88
N PHE A 684 -5.85 30.65 30.55
CA PHE A 684 -5.58 29.55 31.47
C PHE A 684 -5.26 28.27 30.70
N GLY A 685 -4.09 28.27 30.07
CA GLY A 685 -3.54 27.14 29.32
C GLY A 685 -2.77 26.15 30.21
N PRO A 686 -2.20 25.09 29.61
CA PRO A 686 -1.55 24.00 30.34
C PRO A 686 -0.51 24.44 31.37
N LEU A 687 0.40 25.36 31.00
CA LEU A 687 1.44 25.85 31.92
C LEU A 687 0.86 26.56 33.15
N THR A 688 -0.17 27.39 32.92
CA THR A 688 -0.85 28.15 33.99
C THR A 688 -1.61 27.21 34.92
N ARG A 689 -2.22 26.17 34.35
CA ARG A 689 -2.97 25.16 35.08
C ARG A 689 -2.07 24.30 35.95
N THR A 690 -0.99 23.77 35.39
CA THR A 690 -0.02 22.97 36.17
C THR A 690 0.53 23.79 37.33
N LYS A 691 0.87 25.05 37.08
CA LYS A 691 1.40 25.96 38.10
C LYS A 691 0.36 26.25 39.19
N ILE A 692 -0.88 26.60 38.84
CA ILE A 692 -1.92 26.90 39.84
C ILE A 692 -2.26 25.67 40.70
N VAL A 693 -2.37 24.49 40.08
CA VAL A 693 -2.68 23.23 40.78
C VAL A 693 -1.52 22.82 41.70
N SER A 694 -0.27 23.13 41.34
CA SER A 694 0.89 22.85 42.21
C SER A 694 0.93 23.67 43.50
N GLU A 695 0.17 24.76 43.55
CA GLU A 695 0.16 25.72 44.67
C GLU A 695 -1.11 25.63 45.53
N LEU A 696 -1.98 24.65 45.26
CA LEU A 696 -3.19 24.41 46.06
C LEU A 696 -2.89 23.45 47.21
N PRO A 697 -3.56 23.62 48.36
CA PRO A 697 -3.47 22.67 49.48
C PRO A 697 -3.96 21.29 49.04
N GLU A 698 -3.37 20.23 49.59
CA GLU A 698 -3.73 18.85 49.26
C GLU A 698 -5.23 18.58 49.38
#